data_AF-A0A7R9KEQ0-F1
#
_entry.id   AF-A0A7R9KEQ0-F1
#
_cell.length_a   1.000
_cell.length_b   1.000
_cell.length_c   1.000
_cell.angle_alpha   90.00
_cell.angle_beta   90.00
_cell.angle_gamma   90.00
#
_symmetry.space_group_name_H-M   'P 1'
#
loop_
_entity.id
_entity.type
_entity.pdbx_description
1 polymer ?
#
loop_
_entity_poly.entity_id
_entity_poly.type
_entity_poly.pdbx_seq_one_letter_code
_entity_poly.pdbx_strand_id
1 'polypeptide(L)'
;MTSRVEECNENGVCFGFQIRFKATQKTLLFDPFCCRLFARFGRQTLQRKPLPAERESLSRTLPPITPFPPQIHRRPLLAERVVSSPPLSDHNRPFVPALRVVHLDLKGAPPLPRFYTHLFPLLAALGANALLVEYEDMVTIDTHISRHVTLSSPQFPFSGAVAGVRALNAYSEAEVRRLVAAAAEHGLEVIPLVQTFGHLEFALKVEEFAHLREVPPLPQALCPSNNASLPLVREMANQVMRLHPKARFLHIGCDEVFQLGVCAECRQRDRDRLFLQHGKLHAVAEHVVRAHGVIPIVWDDMLRQMSVDVIRESGLAALGVELMLWSYVKDIYRFIPSQQFQQFAQLFPRVWFASAFKGAFGETLTVPNARWHLDNNMAWLDVAREQRHLFAEIRGLVLTGWSRYDHLAALCELLPAAVPSLALSLIAITRGRFDAAHVSQHFDHVMRCPDGQRALSEDELDADSQLFRRASACEFAGADVFRLVESHAQVVKRVTDYLYDVTEHKAWLTLYNVRRNLSNPYRVDEGLQDFQSVYYSLQSLMRSSFNALTQVFHRETAFGKNNTETPSTHTSLRSSVRRMDRTERVSLSITNGTLNELFVGSEEGAVLAAKTASHSRRSRAPSFGPKVKLLKVEVATRELMLSNDQLERVSALLLQEFNEGLKRETNPIASVKMFPTFVRDVPNGKEKGRFLALDLGGTNFRVLLIELEGADFKMDNQIFAIPQHVMLGSGEQLFDHIADCLADFMRLRGLKDVKLPLGFTFSFPCRQEGLTRARLVQWTKGFACKGVEGQDVVELLRASIRKRGVEIDVMAVVNDTTGTLMSCAHKNRECRVGVIVGTGTNACYMESVPNAELFADEFAAPTDGVIVNTEWGAFGDNGVLDFVRTDWDDEVNTYSLNKGRQLFEKMISGMYMGEMVRSIVASLTRQGLLFEGKGSEKLFTPHCFQSAFVSWIESEPKGVFIQTRKAMAEMDLSHASEDDLFSVQMICERISTRAAHLVSAAIATVLNKMRRPFTVVGVDGSVYRYHPHFHDLMAAKTAELTDPAYRFEMMLSEDGSGRGAALVAAVAVRQIEELRAKGLIDY
;
A
#
# COMPACT_ATOMS: atom_id res chain seq x y z
N MET A 1 -38.39 9.42 -20.39
CA MET A 1 -39.74 8.81 -20.38
C MET A 1 -40.21 8.71 -18.94
N THR A 2 -41.49 9.01 -18.75
CA THR A 2 -42.24 9.39 -17.54
C THR A 2 -42.50 8.26 -16.53
N SER A 3 -42.44 8.56 -15.22
CA SER A 3 -43.64 8.68 -14.35
C SER A 3 -43.28 9.01 -12.90
N ARG A 4 -43.99 10.02 -12.35
CA ARG A 4 -44.08 10.38 -10.92
C ARG A 4 -45.11 9.49 -10.23
N VAL A 5 -44.96 9.28 -8.93
CA VAL A 5 -46.06 9.40 -7.94
C VAL A 5 -45.48 9.98 -6.64
N GLU A 6 -46.03 11.11 -6.21
CA GLU A 6 -45.89 11.69 -4.87
C GLU A 6 -46.95 11.06 -3.95
N GLU A 7 -46.60 10.79 -2.70
CA GLU A 7 -47.56 10.77 -1.58
C GLU A 7 -46.88 11.35 -0.33
N CYS A 8 -47.32 12.54 0.06
CA CYS A 8 -47.22 13.05 1.43
C CYS A 8 -48.44 12.56 2.20
N ASN A 9 -48.29 12.23 3.49
CA ASN A 9 -49.18 12.83 4.49
C ASN A 9 -48.71 12.76 5.96
N GLU A 10 -48.95 13.90 6.61
CA GLU A 10 -49.50 14.06 7.96
C GLU A 10 -48.76 13.38 9.12
N ASN A 11 -47.72 14.05 9.63
CA ASN A 11 -47.58 14.36 11.07
C ASN A 11 -46.35 15.24 11.29
N GLY A 12 -46.42 16.48 10.81
CA GLY A 12 -45.40 17.47 11.11
C GLY A 12 -45.22 17.65 12.62
N VAL A 13 -44.08 17.20 13.16
CA VAL A 13 -43.38 17.82 14.28
C VAL A 13 -41.88 17.59 14.10
N CYS A 14 -41.17 18.69 13.82
CA CYS A 14 -39.73 18.81 13.97
C CYS A 14 -39.34 18.74 15.45
N PHE A 15 -38.23 18.07 15.76
CA PHE A 15 -37.33 18.51 16.82
C PHE A 15 -35.88 18.44 16.33
N GLY A 16 -35.37 19.61 15.94
CA GLY A 16 -33.95 19.89 15.98
C GLY A 16 -33.53 20.24 17.40
N PHE A 17 -32.31 19.85 17.77
CA PHE A 17 -31.57 20.49 18.84
C PHE A 17 -30.16 20.82 18.35
N GLN A 18 -29.93 22.12 18.13
CA GLN A 18 -28.62 22.77 18.19
C GLN A 18 -28.16 22.79 19.65
N ILE A 19 -26.88 22.48 19.93
CA ILE A 19 -26.16 23.11 21.04
C ILE A 19 -24.76 23.57 20.61
N ARG A 20 -24.57 24.87 20.82
CA ARG A 20 -23.40 25.75 20.67
C ARG A 20 -22.13 25.25 21.35
N PHE A 21 -20.98 25.46 20.71
CA PHE A 21 -19.70 25.61 21.42
C PHE A 21 -19.39 27.09 21.64
N LYS A 22 -19.14 27.47 22.90
CA LYS A 22 -18.47 28.72 23.28
C LYS A 22 -17.03 28.37 23.64
N ALA A 23 -16.11 29.02 22.95
CA ALA A 23 -14.68 29.02 23.25
C ALA A 23 -14.36 29.79 24.53
N THR A 24 -13.26 29.44 25.21
CA THR A 24 -12.17 30.39 25.50
C THR A 24 -10.90 29.70 26.03
N GLN A 25 -9.83 29.81 25.23
CA GLN A 25 -8.45 30.25 25.55
C GLN A 25 -7.75 29.78 26.84
N LYS A 26 -6.52 29.25 26.71
CA LYS A 26 -5.29 30.08 26.78
C LYS A 26 -4.02 29.33 26.37
N THR A 27 -3.12 30.16 25.85
CA THR A 27 -1.88 29.99 25.08
C THR A 27 -0.62 29.80 25.94
N LEU A 28 0.47 29.28 25.34
CA LEU A 28 1.90 29.75 25.33
C LEU A 28 2.89 28.57 25.35
N LEU A 29 3.58 28.29 24.24
CA LEU A 29 4.90 28.81 23.78
C LEU A 29 6.12 28.13 24.44
N PHE A 30 7.06 27.68 23.60
CA PHE A 30 8.44 27.34 23.98
C PHE A 30 9.40 28.40 23.40
N ASP A 31 10.50 28.65 24.11
CA ASP A 31 11.66 29.46 23.69
C ASP A 31 12.96 28.64 23.92
N PRO A 32 14.01 28.74 23.06
CA PRO A 32 15.28 28.01 23.19
C PRO A 32 16.45 28.93 23.58
N PHE A 33 17.61 28.39 24.03
CA PHE A 33 18.97 28.76 23.56
C PHE A 33 20.13 28.13 24.36
N CYS A 34 21.23 27.83 23.67
CA CYS A 34 22.59 27.73 24.20
C CYS A 34 23.49 28.73 23.45
N CYS A 35 24.25 29.56 24.20
CA CYS A 35 25.36 30.38 23.70
C CYS A 35 26.56 30.26 24.66
N ARG A 36 27.78 30.27 24.11
CA ARG A 36 29.06 30.23 24.85
C ARG A 36 29.76 31.60 24.83
N LEU A 37 30.46 31.87 25.94
CA LEU A 37 31.69 32.68 26.16
C LEU A 37 31.63 34.13 26.77
N PHE A 38 32.37 34.24 27.90
CA PHE A 38 33.09 35.35 28.57
C PHE A 38 32.37 36.64 29.07
N ALA A 39 32.36 36.88 30.40
CA ALA A 39 33.34 37.71 31.13
C ALA A 39 32.94 38.04 32.61
N ARG A 40 33.82 37.68 33.55
CA ARG A 40 34.38 38.46 34.70
C ARG A 40 33.46 39.43 35.50
N PHE A 41 33.17 39.13 36.78
CA PHE A 41 33.60 39.87 38.00
C PHE A 41 32.77 39.48 39.26
N GLY A 42 33.47 38.96 40.28
CA GLY A 42 33.55 39.58 41.61
C GLY A 42 32.45 39.39 42.68
N ARG A 43 32.88 38.75 43.79
CA ARG A 43 32.56 38.99 45.23
C ARG A 43 31.23 38.42 45.76
N GLN A 44 31.09 37.90 46.98
CA GLN A 44 32.00 37.56 48.10
C GLN A 44 31.16 36.83 49.19
N THR A 45 31.72 35.80 49.84
CA THR A 45 31.61 35.43 51.29
C THR A 45 30.22 35.12 51.91
N LEU A 46 29.98 34.22 52.88
CA LEU A 46 30.67 33.72 54.09
C LEU A 46 30.06 32.34 54.46
N GLN A 47 30.86 31.27 54.66
CA GLN A 47 31.34 30.70 55.93
C GLN A 47 30.41 29.73 56.72
N ARG A 48 31.05 28.59 57.08
CA ARG A 48 30.92 27.72 58.27
C ARG A 48 29.98 26.48 58.25
N LYS A 49 30.65 25.33 58.07
CA LYS A 49 30.46 24.01 58.76
C LYS A 49 30.65 24.17 60.31
N PRO A 50 30.38 23.16 61.20
CA PRO A 50 30.40 21.69 61.00
C PRO A 50 29.37 20.80 61.78
N LEU A 51 29.37 19.50 61.41
CA LEU A 51 29.21 18.19 62.14
C LEU A 51 29.03 18.18 63.69
N PRO A 52 28.67 17.05 64.39
CA PRO A 52 28.75 15.62 64.02
C PRO A 52 27.60 14.68 64.50
N ALA A 53 27.79 13.38 64.22
CA ALA A 53 27.03 12.18 64.59
C ALA A 53 27.01 11.83 66.08
N GLU A 54 26.02 11.03 66.53
CA GLU A 54 26.23 9.75 67.26
C GLU A 54 24.92 9.00 67.59
N ARG A 55 25.10 7.75 68.05
CA ARG A 55 24.23 6.56 68.01
C ARG A 55 23.30 6.35 69.22
N GLU A 56 22.27 5.54 68.93
CA GLU A 56 21.69 4.41 69.70
C GLU A 56 20.67 4.58 70.87
N SER A 57 19.51 3.97 70.59
CA SER A 57 18.72 3.02 71.43
C SER A 57 17.74 3.55 72.49
N LEU A 58 16.47 3.10 72.41
CA LEU A 58 15.76 2.34 73.47
C LEU A 58 14.24 2.11 73.16
N SER A 59 13.92 0.82 73.08
CA SER A 59 12.74 0.03 73.51
C SER A 59 11.39 0.64 73.99
N ARG A 60 10.31 -0.09 73.58
CA ARG A 60 9.12 -0.55 74.38
C ARG A 60 8.07 0.54 74.76
N THR A 61 6.75 0.34 74.81
CA THR A 61 5.78 -0.79 74.87
C THR A 61 4.36 -0.18 74.90
N LEU A 62 3.26 -0.78 74.42
CA LEU A 62 2.27 -1.67 75.10
C LEU A 62 0.88 -1.49 74.36
N PRO A 63 -0.17 -2.34 74.59
CA PRO A 63 -0.95 -3.10 73.59
C PRO A 63 -2.48 -2.91 73.82
N PRO A 64 -3.44 -3.89 73.93
CA PRO A 64 -3.65 -5.28 73.43
C PRO A 64 -5.13 -5.58 72.89
N ILE A 65 -5.40 -6.54 71.96
CA ILE A 65 -5.88 -7.97 72.09
C ILE A 65 -7.43 -8.21 72.08
N THR A 66 -8.07 -8.73 70.99
CA THR A 66 -8.52 -10.13 70.64
C THR A 66 -10.06 -10.37 70.74
N PRO A 67 -10.72 -11.54 70.42
CA PRO A 67 -10.33 -12.79 69.66
C PRO A 67 -11.37 -13.50 68.71
N PHE A 68 -10.85 -14.35 67.77
CA PHE A 68 -11.22 -15.74 67.27
C PHE A 68 -12.54 -16.09 66.47
N PRO A 69 -12.68 -17.30 65.79
CA PRO A 69 -12.00 -17.93 64.60
C PRO A 69 -13.00 -18.66 63.62
N PRO A 70 -12.71 -19.73 62.80
CA PRO A 70 -11.55 -20.23 61.99
C PRO A 70 -11.91 -20.36 60.45
N GLN A 71 -11.03 -20.52 59.43
CA GLN A 71 -10.26 -21.71 59.01
C GLN A 71 -9.40 -21.47 57.71
N ILE A 72 -8.17 -22.03 57.71
CA ILE A 72 -7.38 -22.71 56.64
C ILE A 72 -6.67 -21.92 55.49
N HIS A 73 -5.35 -21.65 55.71
CA HIS A 73 -4.12 -21.94 54.91
C HIS A 73 -4.09 -21.79 53.35
N ARG A 74 -3.13 -21.10 52.69
CA ARG A 74 -1.64 -21.11 52.74
C ARG A 74 -1.03 -19.80 52.13
N ARG A 75 0.14 -19.37 52.63
CA ARG A 75 0.93 -18.16 52.28
C ARG A 75 1.91 -18.36 51.10
N PRO A 76 2.34 -17.28 50.40
CA PRO A 76 3.67 -17.15 49.79
C PRO A 76 4.64 -16.30 50.66
N LEU A 77 5.94 -16.52 50.46
CA LEU A 77 7.07 -15.88 51.15
C LEU A 77 7.50 -14.54 50.49
N LEU A 78 8.11 -13.70 51.32
CA LEU A 78 8.38 -12.26 51.17
C LEU A 78 9.43 -11.88 50.12
N ALA A 79 9.18 -10.74 49.45
CA ALA A 79 10.13 -9.95 48.68
C ALA A 79 10.82 -8.90 49.55
N GLU A 80 12.11 -8.65 49.29
CA GLU A 80 12.89 -7.55 49.86
C GLU A 80 12.48 -6.19 49.24
N ARG A 81 12.51 -5.16 50.08
CA ARG A 81 12.14 -3.77 49.76
C ARG A 81 13.26 -3.04 49.02
N VAL A 82 12.95 -2.44 47.87
CA VAL A 82 13.72 -1.33 47.28
C VAL A 82 12.96 -0.02 47.50
N VAL A 83 13.72 1.01 47.90
CA VAL A 83 13.29 2.33 48.35
C VAL A 83 12.53 3.10 47.24
N SER A 84 11.36 3.64 47.59
CA SER A 84 10.44 4.37 46.72
C SER A 84 10.84 5.84 46.50
N SER A 85 10.96 6.26 45.25
CA SER A 85 10.78 7.65 44.79
C SER A 85 9.27 7.99 44.66
N PRO A 86 8.87 9.27 44.55
CA PRO A 86 7.45 9.66 44.57
C PRO A 86 6.69 9.10 43.36
N PRO A 87 5.38 8.82 43.47
CA PRO A 87 4.62 8.25 42.38
C PRO A 87 4.51 9.25 41.23
N LEU A 88 5.14 8.92 40.10
CA LEU A 88 4.79 9.50 38.79
C LEU A 88 3.32 9.22 38.50
N SER A 89 2.63 10.18 37.87
CA SER A 89 1.25 10.04 37.44
C SER A 89 1.04 8.73 36.66
N ASP A 90 -0.12 8.09 36.86
CA ASP A 90 -0.45 6.76 36.35
C ASP A 90 -0.35 6.63 34.80
N HIS A 91 -0.32 7.76 34.08
CA HIS A 91 -0.15 7.84 32.63
C HIS A 91 1.27 7.55 32.12
N ASN A 92 2.30 7.60 32.98
CA ASN A 92 3.70 7.45 32.56
C ASN A 92 4.28 6.04 32.78
N ARG A 93 3.45 5.07 33.20
CA ARG A 93 3.89 3.67 33.38
C ARG A 93 3.85 2.93 32.04
N PRO A 94 4.90 2.18 31.67
CA PRO A 94 4.88 1.31 30.49
C PRO A 94 3.74 0.29 30.59
N PHE A 95 3.03 0.06 29.48
CA PHE A 95 2.02 -1.00 29.41
C PHE A 95 2.71 -2.32 29.08
N VAL A 96 2.56 -3.33 29.94
CA VAL A 96 3.05 -4.69 29.70
C VAL A 96 1.85 -5.60 29.49
N PRO A 97 1.67 -6.19 28.29
CA PRO A 97 0.54 -7.09 28.03
C PRO A 97 0.57 -8.30 28.98
N ALA A 98 -0.60 -8.65 29.53
CA ALA A 98 -0.73 -9.79 30.42
C ALA A 98 -0.42 -11.11 29.69
N LEU A 99 -1.05 -11.32 28.54
CA LEU A 99 -0.69 -12.36 27.58
C LEU A 99 0.18 -11.76 26.47
N ARG A 100 1.35 -12.38 26.25
CA ARG A 100 2.30 -12.09 25.18
C ARG A 100 2.33 -13.34 24.31
N VAL A 101 1.49 -13.30 23.28
CA VAL A 101 1.13 -14.48 22.49
C VAL A 101 1.98 -14.51 21.23
N VAL A 102 2.57 -15.65 20.90
CA VAL A 102 3.27 -15.84 19.61
C VAL A 102 2.36 -16.63 18.67
N HIS A 103 2.12 -16.10 17.47
CA HIS A 103 1.37 -16.81 16.44
C HIS A 103 2.25 -17.81 15.69
N LEU A 104 1.76 -19.04 15.59
CA LEU A 104 2.32 -20.11 14.78
C LEU A 104 1.32 -20.45 13.67
N ASP A 105 1.60 -19.90 12.50
CA ASP A 105 0.90 -20.23 11.27
C ASP A 105 1.41 -21.58 10.73
N LEU A 106 0.54 -22.59 10.70
CA LEU A 106 0.88 -23.93 10.20
C LEU A 106 0.56 -24.11 8.71
N LYS A 107 0.25 -23.02 7.99
CA LYS A 107 -0.14 -22.98 6.59
C LYS A 107 1.05 -23.14 5.63
N GLY A 108 0.88 -23.99 4.63
CA GLY A 108 1.86 -24.35 3.57
C GLY A 108 3.06 -25.22 3.98
N ALA A 109 3.75 -24.92 5.09
CA ALA A 109 4.95 -25.63 5.51
C ALA A 109 5.11 -25.72 7.03
N PRO A 110 4.51 -26.72 7.68
CA PRO A 110 4.57 -26.82 9.12
C PRO A 110 5.99 -27.32 9.51
N PRO A 111 6.69 -26.67 10.45
CA PRO A 111 7.94 -27.18 10.99
C PRO A 111 7.80 -28.60 11.55
N LEU A 112 8.89 -29.35 11.64
CA LEU A 112 8.86 -30.66 12.26
C LEU A 112 8.56 -30.53 13.76
N PRO A 113 7.85 -31.47 14.41
CA PRO A 113 7.57 -31.41 15.85
C PRO A 113 8.83 -31.21 16.71
N ARG A 114 9.98 -31.77 16.28
CA ARG A 114 11.29 -31.60 16.93
C ARG A 114 11.81 -30.16 16.91
N PHE A 115 11.44 -29.35 15.93
CA PHE A 115 11.83 -27.95 15.88
C PHE A 115 11.25 -27.18 17.08
N TYR A 116 9.99 -27.44 17.44
CA TYR A 116 9.33 -26.81 18.58
C TYR A 116 9.95 -27.16 19.93
N THR A 117 10.58 -28.32 20.07
CA THR A 117 11.30 -28.70 21.30
C THR A 117 12.47 -27.77 21.61
N HIS A 118 13.02 -27.09 20.59
CA HIS A 118 14.05 -26.06 20.76
C HIS A 118 13.44 -24.65 20.81
N LEU A 119 12.34 -24.43 20.07
CA LEU A 119 11.70 -23.13 19.99
C LEU A 119 10.93 -22.75 21.28
N PHE A 120 10.13 -23.65 21.87
CA PHE A 120 9.30 -23.30 23.04
C PHE A 120 10.10 -22.87 24.29
N PRO A 121 11.19 -23.55 24.68
CA PRO A 121 12.04 -23.04 25.75
C PRO A 121 12.59 -21.64 25.45
N LEU A 122 12.96 -21.39 24.19
CA LEU A 122 13.46 -20.09 23.73
C LEU A 122 12.37 -19.01 23.84
N LEU A 123 11.15 -19.27 23.37
CA LEU A 123 10.03 -18.33 23.47
C LEU A 123 9.69 -17.98 24.91
N ALA A 124 9.65 -18.97 25.80
CA ALA A 124 9.42 -18.75 27.23
C ALA A 124 10.53 -17.89 27.86
N ALA A 125 11.80 -18.14 27.52
CA ALA A 125 12.94 -17.35 28.00
C ALA A 125 12.94 -15.89 27.46
N LEU A 126 12.39 -15.67 26.27
CA LEU A 126 12.20 -14.35 25.67
C LEU A 126 10.98 -13.60 26.25
N GLY A 127 10.12 -14.29 27.01
CA GLY A 127 9.01 -13.70 27.76
C GLY A 127 7.62 -14.02 27.22
N ALA A 128 7.47 -14.87 26.20
CA ALA A 128 6.17 -15.36 25.76
C ALA A 128 5.52 -16.23 26.85
N ASN A 129 4.19 -16.19 26.95
CA ASN A 129 3.42 -17.02 27.88
C ASN A 129 2.18 -17.67 27.25
N ALA A 130 1.99 -17.49 25.94
CA ALA A 130 0.92 -18.13 25.19
C ALA A 130 1.31 -18.29 23.71
N LEU A 131 0.64 -19.21 23.03
CA LEU A 131 0.76 -19.48 21.60
C LEU A 131 -0.62 -19.39 20.97
N LEU A 132 -0.73 -18.67 19.86
CA LEU A 132 -1.87 -18.76 18.95
C LEU A 132 -1.46 -19.74 17.85
N VAL A 133 -2.19 -20.83 17.67
CA VAL A 133 -1.82 -21.87 16.71
C VAL A 133 -2.93 -22.00 15.68
N GLU A 134 -2.64 -21.58 14.46
CA GLU A 134 -3.56 -21.65 13.34
C GLU A 134 -3.52 -23.03 12.69
N TYR A 135 -4.65 -23.73 12.77
CA TYR A 135 -4.85 -25.06 12.22
C TYR A 135 -5.53 -24.95 10.86
N GLU A 136 -4.73 -24.65 9.86
CA GLU A 136 -5.03 -24.88 8.46
C GLU A 136 -4.14 -26.02 7.95
N ASP A 137 -4.55 -26.78 6.93
CA ASP A 137 -3.64 -27.79 6.38
C ASP A 137 -3.72 -27.98 4.86
N MET A 138 -2.57 -28.41 4.33
CA MET A 138 -2.10 -28.37 2.94
C MET A 138 -2.75 -29.42 2.06
N VAL A 139 -2.70 -29.25 0.74
CA VAL A 139 -2.51 -30.34 -0.26
C VAL A 139 -2.16 -29.66 -1.58
N THR A 140 -1.13 -30.17 -2.25
CA THR A 140 -0.85 -29.99 -3.67
C THR A 140 -1.93 -30.67 -4.50
N ILE A 141 -2.62 -29.91 -5.34
CA ILE A 141 -3.53 -30.46 -6.35
C ILE A 141 -2.75 -31.46 -7.20
N ASP A 142 -3.09 -32.75 -7.11
CA ASP A 142 -2.77 -33.73 -8.14
C ASP A 142 -4.06 -34.46 -8.52
N THR A 143 -4.55 -34.18 -9.72
CA THR A 143 -5.75 -34.78 -10.30
C THR A 143 -5.49 -36.16 -10.91
N HIS A 144 -4.30 -36.75 -10.74
CA HIS A 144 -4.04 -38.11 -11.17
C HIS A 144 -3.07 -38.83 -10.23
N ILE A 145 -3.56 -39.68 -9.31
CA ILE A 145 -3.02 -41.04 -9.03
C ILE A 145 -3.78 -41.74 -7.87
N SER A 146 -4.40 -42.85 -8.25
CA SER A 146 -4.51 -44.15 -7.58
C SER A 146 -4.80 -44.30 -6.07
N ARG A 147 -5.86 -45.07 -5.80
CA ARG A 147 -6.46 -45.49 -4.52
C ARG A 147 -5.58 -46.29 -3.54
N HIS A 148 -4.25 -46.33 -3.67
CA HIS A 148 -3.41 -47.22 -2.83
C HIS A 148 -2.14 -46.54 -2.32
N VAL A 149 -2.27 -45.69 -1.29
CA VAL A 149 -1.18 -45.44 -0.33
C VAL A 149 -1.73 -45.67 1.06
N THR A 150 -1.45 -46.84 1.62
CA THR A 150 -1.69 -47.15 3.04
C THR A 150 -0.63 -46.42 3.89
N LEU A 151 -0.92 -45.18 4.28
CA LEU A 151 -0.29 -44.55 5.44
C LEU A 151 -0.94 -45.12 6.70
N SER A 152 -0.19 -45.93 7.45
CA SER A 152 -0.66 -46.75 8.58
C SER A 152 -0.87 -45.97 9.89
N SER A 153 -1.04 -44.64 9.86
CA SER A 153 -1.32 -43.83 11.05
C SER A 153 -2.33 -42.72 10.74
N PRO A 154 -3.33 -42.48 11.60
CA PRO A 154 -4.28 -41.38 11.41
C PRO A 154 -3.56 -40.03 11.54
N GLN A 155 -3.45 -39.31 10.43
CA GLN A 155 -2.93 -37.94 10.36
C GLN A 155 -4.08 -36.93 10.56
N PHE A 156 -3.84 -35.88 11.35
CA PHE A 156 -4.68 -34.73 11.78
C PHE A 156 -4.23 -33.47 11.00
N PRO A 157 -5.07 -32.46 10.66
CA PRO A 157 -6.22 -31.94 11.42
C PRO A 157 -7.59 -32.55 11.19
N PHE A 158 -7.81 -33.22 10.06
CA PHE A 158 -9.16 -33.56 9.64
C PHE A 158 -9.32 -35.05 9.28
N SER A 159 -10.45 -35.61 9.72
CA SER A 159 -10.85 -37.02 9.55
C SER A 159 -12.33 -37.13 9.18
N GLY A 160 -12.77 -38.31 8.71
CA GLY A 160 -14.18 -38.53 8.35
C GLY A 160 -14.63 -37.67 7.17
N ALA A 161 -15.75 -36.96 7.31
CA ALA A 161 -16.36 -36.16 6.24
C ALA A 161 -15.47 -35.01 5.72
N VAL A 162 -14.51 -34.54 6.52
CA VAL A 162 -13.57 -33.47 6.18
C VAL A 162 -12.17 -33.97 5.85
N ALA A 163 -11.98 -35.28 5.69
CA ALA A 163 -10.67 -35.88 5.43
C ALA A 163 -10.00 -35.42 4.12
N GLY A 164 -10.78 -35.00 3.12
CA GLY A 164 -10.28 -34.50 1.83
C GLY A 164 -9.49 -33.18 1.93
N VAL A 165 -9.61 -32.47 3.06
CA VAL A 165 -8.90 -31.21 3.33
C VAL A 165 -7.43 -31.42 3.76
N ARG A 166 -7.08 -32.63 4.23
CA ARG A 166 -5.82 -32.91 4.95
C ARG A 166 -4.59 -33.07 4.04
N ALA A 167 -3.43 -32.55 4.49
CA ALA A 167 -2.15 -32.72 3.82
C ALA A 167 -1.54 -34.11 3.89
N LEU A 168 -0.60 -34.37 2.97
CA LEU A 168 0.24 -35.57 3.05
C LEU A 168 1.29 -35.49 4.16
N ASN A 169 1.71 -34.28 4.54
CA ASN A 169 2.68 -33.99 5.59
C ASN A 169 2.00 -33.44 6.87
N ALA A 170 0.72 -33.73 7.04
CA ALA A 170 -0.09 -33.32 8.18
C ALA A 170 0.40 -34.00 9.48
N TYR A 171 0.36 -33.30 10.61
CA TYR A 171 0.73 -33.89 11.90
C TYR A 171 -0.22 -35.00 12.30
N SER A 172 0.26 -36.06 12.92
CA SER A 172 -0.62 -37.00 13.64
C SER A 172 -1.25 -36.35 14.88
N GLU A 173 -2.40 -36.88 15.34
CA GLU A 173 -3.00 -36.44 16.61
C GLU A 173 -2.01 -36.57 17.78
N ALA A 174 -1.17 -37.60 17.77
CA ALA A 174 -0.14 -37.82 18.77
C ALA A 174 0.97 -36.74 18.72
N GLU A 175 1.30 -36.20 17.55
CA GLU A 175 2.24 -35.09 17.40
C GLU A 175 1.65 -33.79 17.93
N VAL A 176 0.39 -33.49 17.62
CA VAL A 176 -0.28 -32.29 18.16
C VAL A 176 -0.42 -32.37 19.68
N ARG A 177 -0.81 -33.53 20.23
CA ARG A 177 -0.87 -33.73 21.69
C ARG A 177 0.50 -33.53 22.35
N ARG A 178 1.58 -33.99 21.71
CA ARG A 178 2.95 -33.76 22.20
C ARG A 178 3.35 -32.29 22.12
N LEU A 179 2.98 -31.58 21.06
CA LEU A 179 3.23 -30.15 20.90
C LEU A 179 2.51 -29.35 21.99
N VAL A 180 1.22 -29.62 22.23
CA VAL A 180 0.44 -28.97 23.29
C VAL A 180 1.01 -29.28 24.68
N ALA A 181 1.44 -30.51 24.92
CA ALA A 181 2.09 -30.87 26.18
C ALA A 181 3.42 -30.13 26.38
N ALA A 182 4.27 -30.07 25.35
CA ALA A 182 5.54 -29.35 25.39
C ALA A 182 5.35 -27.84 25.62
N ALA A 183 4.33 -27.22 25.01
CA ALA A 183 3.98 -25.83 25.27
C ALA A 183 3.62 -25.63 26.76
N ALA A 184 2.78 -26.51 27.32
CA ALA A 184 2.37 -26.44 28.71
C ALA A 184 3.54 -26.65 29.70
N GLU A 185 4.50 -27.55 29.39
CA GLU A 185 5.71 -27.76 30.19
C GLU A 185 6.56 -26.48 30.32
N HIS A 186 6.52 -25.61 29.30
CA HIS A 186 7.20 -24.32 29.29
C HIS A 186 6.29 -23.14 29.69
N GLY A 187 5.11 -23.41 30.24
CA GLY A 187 4.18 -22.37 30.71
C GLY A 187 3.54 -21.54 29.60
N LEU A 188 3.45 -22.09 28.38
CA LEU A 188 2.82 -21.46 27.23
C LEU A 188 1.36 -21.96 27.08
N GLU A 189 0.38 -21.09 27.31
CA GLU A 189 -1.04 -21.38 27.05
C GLU A 189 -1.32 -21.48 25.54
N VAL A 190 -1.92 -22.57 25.06
CA VAL A 190 -2.22 -22.73 23.62
C VAL A 190 -3.65 -22.32 23.31
N ILE A 191 -3.80 -21.33 22.43
CA ILE A 191 -5.05 -20.85 21.84
C ILE A 191 -5.14 -21.42 20.42
N PRO A 192 -6.03 -22.39 20.14
CA PRO A 192 -6.27 -22.84 18.78
C PRO A 192 -6.94 -21.73 17.96
N LEU A 193 -6.58 -21.64 16.68
CA LEU A 193 -7.24 -20.82 15.66
C LEU A 193 -7.70 -21.71 14.50
N VAL A 194 -8.96 -21.56 14.10
CA VAL A 194 -9.54 -22.24 12.93
C VAL A 194 -10.26 -21.21 12.08
N GLN A 195 -9.95 -21.14 10.79
CA GLN A 195 -10.67 -20.28 9.87
C GLN A 195 -12.09 -20.80 9.62
N THR A 196 -13.07 -19.90 9.63
CA THR A 196 -14.49 -20.28 9.53
C THR A 196 -15.27 -19.56 8.45
N PHE A 197 -14.70 -18.55 7.79
CA PHE A 197 -15.42 -17.76 6.79
C PHE A 197 -14.55 -17.30 5.61
N GLY A 198 -13.60 -16.40 5.85
CA GLY A 198 -12.51 -16.06 4.93
C GLY A 198 -11.34 -17.03 5.08
N HIS A 199 -10.34 -16.90 4.20
CA HIS A 199 -9.14 -17.74 4.17
C HIS A 199 -9.41 -19.26 4.18
N LEU A 200 -10.54 -19.67 3.59
CA LEU A 200 -10.98 -21.07 3.56
C LEU A 200 -10.52 -21.82 2.31
N GLU A 201 -9.53 -21.31 1.59
CA GLU A 201 -9.09 -21.91 0.32
C GLU A 201 -8.57 -23.33 0.50
N PHE A 202 -7.99 -23.69 1.65
CA PHE A 202 -7.57 -25.07 1.92
C PHE A 202 -8.72 -26.06 1.81
N ALA A 203 -9.89 -25.68 2.33
CA ALA A 203 -11.08 -26.52 2.31
C ALA A 203 -11.83 -26.37 0.99
N LEU A 204 -12.06 -25.12 0.55
CA LEU A 204 -12.94 -24.83 -0.58
C LEU A 204 -12.31 -25.09 -1.94
N LYS A 205 -10.98 -25.22 -2.06
CA LYS A 205 -10.35 -25.69 -3.30
C LYS A 205 -10.64 -27.16 -3.60
N VAL A 206 -10.98 -27.95 -2.58
CA VAL A 206 -11.31 -29.37 -2.73
C VAL A 206 -12.66 -29.50 -3.43
N GLU A 207 -12.71 -30.33 -4.47
CA GLU A 207 -13.91 -30.49 -5.32
C GLU A 207 -15.17 -30.80 -4.50
N GLU A 208 -15.03 -31.61 -3.45
CA GLU A 208 -16.10 -32.01 -2.52
C GLU A 208 -16.77 -30.81 -1.83
N PHE A 209 -16.03 -29.72 -1.58
CA PHE A 209 -16.52 -28.52 -0.89
C PHE A 209 -16.65 -27.30 -1.82
N ALA A 210 -16.31 -27.44 -3.11
CA ALA A 210 -16.35 -26.33 -4.07
C ALA A 210 -17.75 -25.71 -4.22
N HIS A 211 -18.81 -26.51 -4.04
CA HIS A 211 -20.20 -26.07 -4.06
C HIS A 211 -20.59 -25.15 -2.88
N LEU A 212 -19.74 -25.01 -1.86
CA LEU A 212 -19.95 -24.17 -0.69
C LEU A 212 -19.34 -22.77 -0.85
N ARG A 213 -18.67 -22.46 -1.96
CA ARG A 213 -18.03 -21.16 -2.21
C ARG A 213 -19.08 -20.05 -2.37
N GLU A 214 -18.76 -18.87 -1.85
CA GLU A 214 -19.58 -17.66 -2.09
C GLU A 214 -19.52 -17.24 -3.57
N VAL A 215 -18.34 -17.35 -4.20
CA VAL A 215 -18.19 -17.09 -5.63
C VAL A 215 -17.58 -18.33 -6.27
N PRO A 216 -18.26 -19.01 -7.22
CA PRO A 216 -17.82 -20.32 -7.72
C PRO A 216 -16.34 -20.44 -8.16
N PRO A 217 -15.76 -19.48 -8.91
CA PRO A 217 -14.35 -19.54 -9.29
C PRO A 217 -13.35 -19.20 -8.16
N LEU A 218 -13.83 -18.74 -7.01
CA LEU A 218 -13.04 -18.13 -5.96
C LEU A 218 -13.15 -18.97 -4.66
N PRO A 219 -12.09 -19.69 -4.27
CA PRO A 219 -12.13 -20.56 -3.09
C PRO A 219 -11.92 -19.82 -1.76
N GLN A 220 -11.82 -18.49 -1.73
CA GLN A 220 -11.47 -17.73 -0.52
C GLN A 220 -12.56 -17.72 0.56
N ALA A 221 -13.81 -17.55 0.13
CA ALA A 221 -14.92 -17.26 1.04
C ALA A 221 -16.02 -18.33 0.97
N LEU A 222 -16.51 -18.72 2.14
CA LEU A 222 -17.65 -19.61 2.31
C LEU A 222 -18.96 -18.88 2.03
N CYS A 223 -19.88 -19.52 1.32
CA CYS A 223 -21.25 -19.02 1.21
C CYS A 223 -21.99 -19.20 2.54
N PRO A 224 -22.42 -18.13 3.22
CA PRO A 224 -23.18 -18.26 4.46
C PRO A 224 -24.59 -18.78 4.25
N SER A 225 -25.21 -18.50 3.11
CA SER A 225 -26.62 -18.85 2.89
C SER A 225 -26.84 -20.33 2.58
N ASN A 226 -25.81 -21.05 2.13
CA ASN A 226 -25.89 -22.47 1.85
C ASN A 226 -25.94 -23.29 3.16
N ASN A 227 -26.98 -24.11 3.37
CA ASN A 227 -27.15 -24.86 4.62
C ASN A 227 -26.00 -25.82 4.96
N ALA A 228 -25.27 -26.32 3.95
CA ALA A 228 -24.19 -27.29 4.14
C ALA A 228 -22.87 -26.67 4.66
N SER A 229 -22.72 -25.34 4.62
CA SER A 229 -21.45 -24.72 5.05
C SER A 229 -21.27 -24.64 6.57
N LEU A 230 -22.35 -24.60 7.37
CA LEU A 230 -22.22 -24.62 8.84
C LEU A 230 -21.75 -25.99 9.38
N PRO A 231 -22.27 -27.14 8.90
CA PRO A 231 -21.73 -28.46 9.23
C PRO A 231 -20.23 -28.60 8.99
N LEU A 232 -19.71 -28.11 7.85
CA LEU A 232 -18.27 -28.13 7.55
C LEU A 232 -17.46 -27.42 8.64
N VAL A 233 -17.82 -26.16 8.93
CA VAL A 233 -17.12 -25.33 9.92
C VAL A 233 -17.22 -25.92 11.33
N ARG A 234 -18.40 -26.39 11.74
CA ARG A 234 -18.59 -27.03 13.04
C ARG A 234 -17.72 -28.26 13.21
N GLU A 235 -17.64 -29.09 12.17
CA GLU A 235 -16.82 -30.29 12.21
C GLU A 235 -15.34 -29.94 12.35
N MET A 236 -14.82 -29.00 11.55
CA MET A 236 -13.42 -28.55 11.68
C MET A 236 -13.11 -28.03 13.08
N ALA A 237 -13.97 -27.15 13.62
CA ALA A 237 -13.81 -26.62 14.97
C ALA A 237 -13.86 -27.72 16.04
N ASN A 238 -14.77 -28.70 15.91
CA ASN A 238 -14.86 -29.84 16.83
C ASN A 238 -13.60 -30.70 16.80
N GLN A 239 -13.04 -30.99 15.62
CA GLN A 239 -11.85 -31.84 15.51
C GLN A 239 -10.64 -31.18 16.19
N VAL A 240 -10.45 -29.89 15.98
CA VAL A 240 -9.40 -29.12 16.66
C VAL A 240 -9.64 -29.09 18.17
N MET A 241 -10.84 -28.75 18.63
CA MET A 241 -11.12 -28.67 20.07
C MET A 241 -10.97 -29.99 20.82
N ARG A 242 -11.19 -31.15 20.18
CA ARG A 242 -10.91 -32.48 20.77
C ARG A 242 -9.44 -32.67 21.19
N LEU A 243 -8.50 -31.98 20.55
CA LEU A 243 -7.08 -32.01 20.90
C LEU A 243 -6.70 -30.93 21.92
N HIS A 244 -7.59 -29.96 22.19
CA HIS A 244 -7.38 -28.84 23.09
C HIS A 244 -8.37 -28.81 24.27
N PRO A 245 -8.49 -29.89 25.08
CA PRO A 245 -9.50 -29.97 26.15
C PRO A 245 -9.29 -28.97 27.30
N LYS A 246 -8.12 -28.32 27.36
CA LYS A 246 -7.78 -27.30 28.38
C LYS A 246 -7.79 -25.87 27.85
N ALA A 247 -8.09 -25.67 26.56
CA ALA A 247 -8.12 -24.33 25.99
C ALA A 247 -9.26 -23.50 26.59
N ARG A 248 -8.97 -22.24 26.88
CA ARG A 248 -9.95 -21.26 27.38
C ARG A 248 -10.60 -20.46 26.26
N PHE A 249 -9.90 -20.37 25.13
CA PHE A 249 -10.27 -19.57 23.98
C PHE A 249 -10.20 -20.42 22.71
N LEU A 250 -11.00 -20.05 21.71
CA LEU A 250 -10.86 -20.53 20.34
C LEU A 250 -10.98 -19.33 19.41
N HIS A 251 -9.96 -19.06 18.62
CA HIS A 251 -10.03 -18.03 17.60
C HIS A 251 -10.70 -18.61 16.35
N ILE A 252 -11.81 -18.03 15.90
CA ILE A 252 -12.62 -18.55 14.79
C ILE A 252 -12.38 -17.81 13.46
N GLY A 253 -11.41 -16.90 13.43
CA GLY A 253 -10.99 -16.17 12.22
C GLY A 253 -12.00 -15.09 11.84
N CYS A 254 -12.51 -15.18 10.60
CA CYS A 254 -13.54 -14.32 10.00
C CYS A 254 -13.06 -12.95 9.48
N ASP A 255 -11.80 -12.86 9.07
CA ASP A 255 -11.20 -11.72 8.40
C ASP A 255 -11.33 -11.76 6.87
N GLU A 256 -11.18 -10.59 6.23
CA GLU A 256 -10.93 -10.40 4.79
C GLU A 256 -11.94 -11.04 3.82
N VAL A 257 -13.22 -11.03 4.18
CA VAL A 257 -14.29 -11.68 3.40
C VAL A 257 -14.86 -10.75 2.31
N PHE A 258 -13.99 -10.30 1.40
CA PHE A 258 -14.30 -9.21 0.47
C PHE A 258 -15.44 -9.52 -0.52
N GLN A 259 -15.65 -10.78 -0.91
CA GLN A 259 -16.64 -11.18 -1.92
C GLN A 259 -18.01 -11.57 -1.34
N LEU A 260 -18.28 -11.26 -0.06
CA LEU A 260 -19.54 -11.56 0.59
C LEU A 260 -20.73 -10.83 -0.07
N GLY A 261 -21.81 -11.57 -0.38
CA GLY A 261 -23.04 -11.00 -0.95
C GLY A 261 -23.14 -11.10 -2.47
N VAL A 262 -22.25 -11.84 -3.12
CA VAL A 262 -22.15 -11.89 -4.60
C VAL A 262 -22.98 -13.04 -5.19
N CYS A 263 -23.09 -14.16 -4.46
CA CYS A 263 -23.75 -15.38 -4.91
C CYS A 263 -25.27 -15.18 -5.08
N ALA A 264 -25.92 -16.04 -5.86
CA ALA A 264 -27.36 -15.92 -6.14
C ALA A 264 -28.23 -15.97 -4.88
N GLU A 265 -27.83 -16.76 -3.88
CA GLU A 265 -28.54 -16.88 -2.59
C GLU A 265 -28.29 -15.69 -1.65
N CYS A 266 -27.09 -15.11 -1.69
CA CYS A 266 -26.68 -14.03 -0.79
C CYS A 266 -27.05 -12.63 -1.32
N ARG A 267 -27.12 -12.42 -2.64
CA ARG A 267 -27.29 -11.09 -3.27
C ARG A 267 -28.52 -10.31 -2.80
N GLN A 268 -29.57 -10.99 -2.34
CA GLN A 268 -30.82 -10.35 -1.90
C GLN A 268 -30.80 -9.91 -0.44
N ARG A 269 -29.72 -10.17 0.30
CA ARG A 269 -29.64 -9.92 1.74
C ARG A 269 -28.62 -8.82 2.03
N ASP A 270 -28.87 -8.09 3.12
CA ASP A 270 -27.94 -7.09 3.63
C ASP A 270 -26.60 -7.73 4.01
N ARG A 271 -25.48 -7.13 3.60
CA ARG A 271 -24.14 -7.72 3.74
C ARG A 271 -23.69 -7.85 5.20
N ASP A 272 -24.01 -6.87 6.03
CA ASP A 272 -23.58 -6.85 7.43
C ASP A 272 -24.40 -7.85 8.25
N ARG A 273 -25.73 -7.88 8.03
CA ARG A 273 -26.62 -8.90 8.58
C ARG A 273 -26.33 -10.29 8.02
N LEU A 274 -25.89 -10.39 6.77
CA LEU A 274 -25.29 -11.60 6.22
C LEU A 274 -24.13 -11.96 7.11
N PHE A 275 -23.00 -11.26 7.17
CA PHE A 275 -21.86 -11.67 8.01
C PHE A 275 -22.22 -12.05 9.46
N LEU A 276 -23.07 -11.26 10.13
CA LEU A 276 -23.41 -11.40 11.55
C LEU A 276 -24.47 -12.48 11.86
N GLN A 277 -25.71 -12.31 11.37
CA GLN A 277 -26.89 -13.07 11.81
C GLN A 277 -27.25 -14.21 10.84
N HIS A 278 -27.28 -13.92 9.53
CA HIS A 278 -27.53 -14.93 8.49
C HIS A 278 -26.23 -15.65 8.05
N GLY A 279 -25.09 -15.24 8.59
CA GLY A 279 -23.72 -15.45 8.11
C GLY A 279 -22.97 -16.55 8.78
N LYS A 280 -23.62 -17.25 9.69
CA LYS A 280 -23.02 -18.28 10.52
C LYS A 280 -22.00 -17.76 11.55
N LEU A 281 -21.56 -16.49 11.59
CA LEU A 281 -20.66 -16.03 12.67
C LEU A 281 -21.29 -16.24 14.06
N HIS A 282 -22.51 -15.73 14.27
CA HIS A 282 -23.25 -15.99 15.51
C HIS A 282 -23.43 -17.51 15.76
N ALA A 283 -23.80 -18.28 14.73
CA ALA A 283 -24.08 -19.71 14.87
C ALA A 283 -22.82 -20.56 15.17
N VAL A 284 -21.65 -20.13 14.68
CA VAL A 284 -20.35 -20.73 14.95
C VAL A 284 -19.92 -20.35 16.37
N ALA A 285 -19.97 -19.07 16.74
CA ALA A 285 -19.67 -18.62 18.09
C ALA A 285 -20.56 -19.32 19.14
N GLU A 286 -21.87 -19.40 18.88
CA GLU A 286 -22.83 -20.11 19.74
C GLU A 286 -22.51 -21.60 19.85
N HIS A 287 -22.15 -22.26 18.74
CA HIS A 287 -21.73 -23.66 18.75
C HIS A 287 -20.47 -23.86 19.60
N VAL A 288 -19.47 -23.00 19.45
CA VAL A 288 -18.23 -23.06 20.22
C VAL A 288 -18.49 -22.91 21.72
N VAL A 289 -19.32 -21.93 22.11
CA VAL A 289 -19.69 -21.72 23.51
C VAL A 289 -20.48 -22.91 24.06
N ARG A 290 -21.49 -23.41 23.35
CA ARG A 290 -22.36 -24.50 23.84
C ARG A 290 -21.68 -25.86 23.85
N ALA A 291 -20.89 -26.18 22.83
CA ALA A 291 -20.28 -27.50 22.67
C ALA A 291 -19.00 -27.65 23.49
N HIS A 292 -18.21 -26.58 23.64
CA HIS A 292 -16.87 -26.64 24.23
C HIS A 292 -16.70 -25.76 25.47
N GLY A 293 -17.61 -24.82 25.75
CA GLY A 293 -17.52 -23.95 26.93
C GLY A 293 -16.34 -22.97 26.89
N VAL A 294 -15.82 -22.66 25.70
CA VAL A 294 -14.68 -21.75 25.50
C VAL A 294 -15.14 -20.40 24.94
N ILE A 295 -14.31 -19.37 25.12
CA ILE A 295 -14.58 -18.01 24.65
C ILE A 295 -14.15 -17.88 23.18
N PRO A 296 -15.07 -17.56 22.24
CA PRO A 296 -14.69 -17.32 20.85
C PRO A 296 -13.97 -15.98 20.70
N ILE A 297 -12.90 -15.96 19.89
CA ILE A 297 -12.20 -14.74 19.48
C ILE A 297 -12.36 -14.56 17.97
N VAL A 298 -12.57 -13.32 17.52
CA VAL A 298 -12.77 -12.96 16.11
C VAL A 298 -11.88 -11.79 15.71
N TRP A 299 -11.45 -11.75 14.46
CA TRP A 299 -10.80 -10.56 13.90
C TRP A 299 -11.79 -9.40 13.74
N ASP A 300 -11.32 -8.17 13.86
CA ASP A 300 -12.17 -6.98 13.95
C ASP A 300 -12.52 -6.33 12.60
N ASP A 301 -11.74 -6.58 11.55
CA ASP A 301 -11.74 -5.84 10.28
C ASP A 301 -13.12 -5.82 9.60
N MET A 302 -13.81 -6.95 9.58
CA MET A 302 -15.17 -7.04 9.03
C MET A 302 -16.20 -6.25 9.85
N LEU A 303 -15.93 -5.97 11.13
CA LEU A 303 -16.83 -5.23 12.03
C LEU A 303 -16.58 -3.72 12.02
N ARG A 304 -15.44 -3.25 11.50
CA ARG A 304 -15.03 -1.84 11.56
C ARG A 304 -16.07 -0.87 10.98
N GLN A 305 -16.70 -1.24 9.87
CA GLN A 305 -17.65 -0.36 9.17
C GLN A 305 -19.10 -0.51 9.65
N MET A 306 -19.38 -1.44 10.57
CA MET A 306 -20.73 -1.74 11.02
C MET A 306 -21.16 -0.79 12.16
N SER A 307 -22.45 -0.47 12.23
CA SER A 307 -22.98 0.33 13.34
C SER A 307 -23.04 -0.48 14.64
N VAL A 308 -22.89 0.21 15.77
CA VAL A 308 -22.97 -0.38 17.12
C VAL A 308 -24.29 -1.13 17.32
N ASP A 309 -25.39 -0.60 16.78
CA ASP A 309 -26.71 -1.22 16.91
C ASP A 309 -26.82 -2.52 16.13
N VAL A 310 -26.27 -2.59 14.91
CA VAL A 310 -26.24 -3.82 14.10
C VAL A 310 -25.41 -4.92 14.78
N ILE A 311 -24.25 -4.56 15.34
CA ILE A 311 -23.42 -5.51 16.10
C ILE A 311 -24.15 -5.94 17.38
N ARG A 312 -24.83 -5.03 18.09
CA ARG A 312 -25.62 -5.36 19.29
C ARG A 312 -26.77 -6.32 18.97
N GLU A 313 -27.51 -6.05 17.90
CA GLU A 313 -28.61 -6.91 17.42
C GLU A 313 -28.13 -8.32 17.05
N SER A 314 -26.87 -8.48 16.62
CA SER A 314 -26.31 -9.80 16.31
C SER A 314 -26.20 -10.74 17.51
N GLY A 315 -26.22 -10.21 18.74
CA GLY A 315 -26.05 -11.00 19.96
C GLY A 315 -24.64 -11.52 20.22
N LEU A 316 -23.62 -11.17 19.41
CA LEU A 316 -22.24 -11.63 19.60
C LEU A 316 -21.66 -11.25 20.97
N ALA A 317 -21.85 -9.99 21.37
CA ALA A 317 -21.41 -9.53 22.70
C ALA A 317 -22.10 -10.29 23.83
N ALA A 318 -23.37 -10.65 23.68
CA ALA A 318 -24.13 -11.41 24.67
C ALA A 318 -23.67 -12.87 24.78
N LEU A 319 -23.12 -13.45 23.71
CA LEU A 319 -22.46 -14.77 23.73
C LEU A 319 -21.08 -14.74 24.40
N GLY A 320 -20.54 -13.54 24.69
CA GLY A 320 -19.23 -13.37 25.30
C GLY A 320 -18.06 -13.45 24.32
N VAL A 321 -18.30 -13.21 23.02
CA VAL A 321 -17.24 -13.11 22.00
C VAL A 321 -16.27 -11.98 22.35
N GLU A 322 -14.97 -12.19 22.15
CA GLU A 322 -13.93 -11.16 22.31
C GLU A 322 -13.34 -10.77 20.95
N LEU A 323 -13.06 -9.47 20.74
CA LEU A 323 -12.48 -8.98 19.48
C LEU A 323 -10.96 -8.95 19.55
N MET A 324 -10.30 -9.29 18.45
CA MET A 324 -8.87 -9.08 18.23
C MET A 324 -8.65 -8.02 17.16
N LEU A 325 -8.20 -6.84 17.59
CA LEU A 325 -7.91 -5.73 16.69
C LEU A 325 -6.50 -5.83 16.15
N TRP A 326 -6.35 -5.72 14.84
CA TRP A 326 -5.06 -5.92 14.18
C TRP A 326 -4.70 -4.80 13.20
N SER A 327 -3.41 -4.50 13.11
CA SER A 327 -2.82 -3.57 12.15
C SER A 327 -1.30 -3.76 12.13
N TYR A 328 -0.72 -3.84 10.94
CA TYR A 328 0.70 -4.14 10.75
C TYR A 328 1.55 -2.92 10.36
N VAL A 329 0.95 -1.73 10.40
CA VAL A 329 1.64 -0.46 10.19
C VAL A 329 1.96 0.23 11.53
N LYS A 330 2.86 1.22 11.50
CA LYS A 330 3.17 2.05 12.67
C LYS A 330 2.01 2.98 13.05
N ASP A 331 1.32 3.56 12.07
CA ASP A 331 0.19 4.46 12.28
C ASP A 331 -1.13 3.69 12.40
N ILE A 332 -1.38 3.11 13.58
CA ILE A 332 -2.55 2.28 13.85
C ILE A 332 -3.86 3.08 13.73
N TYR A 333 -3.85 4.34 14.19
CA TYR A 333 -5.05 5.20 14.20
C TYR A 333 -5.58 5.55 12.81
N ARG A 334 -4.73 5.44 11.77
CA ARG A 334 -5.16 5.53 10.37
C ARG A 334 -6.17 4.46 9.98
N PHE A 335 -6.04 3.25 10.52
CA PHE A 335 -6.90 2.10 10.19
C PHE A 335 -7.97 1.84 11.24
N ILE A 336 -7.71 2.21 12.49
CA ILE A 336 -8.64 2.06 13.61
C ILE A 336 -8.71 3.40 14.35
N PRO A 337 -9.62 4.31 13.97
CA PRO A 337 -9.75 5.61 14.61
C PRO A 337 -10.14 5.48 16.09
N SER A 338 -9.78 6.46 16.93
CA SER A 338 -10.13 6.46 18.37
C SER A 338 -11.62 6.28 18.65
N GLN A 339 -12.49 6.80 17.77
CA GLN A 339 -13.94 6.61 17.86
C GLN A 339 -14.35 5.14 17.77
N GLN A 340 -13.64 4.35 16.96
CA GLN A 340 -13.92 2.93 16.77
C GLN A 340 -13.55 2.11 18.01
N PHE A 341 -12.44 2.43 18.68
CA PHE A 341 -12.12 1.85 19.99
C PHE A 341 -13.24 2.11 21.01
N GLN A 342 -13.79 3.33 21.05
CA GLN A 342 -14.92 3.67 21.92
C GLN A 342 -16.20 2.92 21.56
N GLN A 343 -16.48 2.72 20.28
CA GLN A 343 -17.63 1.94 19.80
C GLN A 343 -17.52 0.48 20.22
N PHE A 344 -16.35 -0.14 20.02
CA PHE A 344 -16.13 -1.53 20.44
C PHE A 344 -16.16 -1.68 21.96
N ALA A 345 -15.59 -0.75 22.72
CA ALA A 345 -15.62 -0.77 24.18
C ALA A 345 -17.04 -0.72 24.77
N GLN A 346 -18.01 -0.12 24.07
CA GLN A 346 -19.42 -0.12 24.49
C GLN A 346 -20.07 -1.49 24.44
N LEU A 347 -19.58 -2.39 23.57
CA LEU A 347 -20.17 -3.71 23.33
C LEU A 347 -19.32 -4.83 23.94
N PHE A 348 -18.01 -4.72 23.81
CA PHE A 348 -17.03 -5.73 24.18
C PHE A 348 -16.18 -5.21 25.33
N PRO A 349 -16.43 -5.64 26.58
CA PRO A 349 -15.68 -5.14 27.73
C PRO A 349 -14.22 -5.60 27.73
N ARG A 350 -13.88 -6.64 26.95
CA ARG A 350 -12.54 -7.25 26.90
C ARG A 350 -12.08 -7.37 25.45
N VAL A 351 -10.79 -7.11 25.23
CA VAL A 351 -10.24 -6.95 23.88
C VAL A 351 -8.83 -7.52 23.77
N TRP A 352 -8.46 -7.93 22.56
CA TRP A 352 -7.11 -8.36 22.18
C TRP A 352 -6.52 -7.41 21.14
N PHE A 353 -5.19 -7.27 21.14
CA PHE A 353 -4.48 -6.57 20.09
C PHE A 353 -3.53 -7.51 19.36
N ALA A 354 -3.30 -7.25 18.08
CA ALA A 354 -2.42 -8.03 17.23
C ALA A 354 -1.51 -7.13 16.39
N SER A 355 -0.22 -7.37 16.56
CA SER A 355 0.89 -6.80 15.77
C SER A 355 1.58 -7.92 15.00
N ALA A 356 2.70 -7.67 14.33
CA ALA A 356 3.43 -8.72 13.60
C ALA A 356 4.92 -8.81 13.97
N PHE A 357 5.50 -10.00 13.84
CA PHE A 357 6.95 -10.24 13.93
C PHE A 357 7.58 -10.83 12.66
N LYS A 358 6.75 -11.41 11.78
CA LYS A 358 7.10 -11.91 10.45
C LYS A 358 5.89 -11.81 9.51
N GLY A 359 6.12 -11.82 8.20
CA GLY A 359 5.05 -11.66 7.21
C GLY A 359 4.49 -10.23 7.22
N ALA A 360 3.29 -10.03 6.64
CA ALA A 360 2.61 -8.72 6.58
C ALA A 360 3.42 -7.57 5.92
N PHE A 361 4.51 -7.90 5.23
CA PHE A 361 5.43 -6.95 4.60
C PHE A 361 6.01 -7.50 3.29
N GLY A 362 5.17 -8.12 2.46
CA GLY A 362 5.55 -8.63 1.14
C GLY A 362 5.44 -10.16 1.01
N GLU A 363 5.01 -10.60 -0.18
CA GLU A 363 4.56 -11.97 -0.45
C GLU A 363 5.71 -12.96 -0.74
N THR A 364 6.91 -12.45 -1.04
CA THR A 364 8.07 -13.24 -1.51
C THR A 364 9.29 -13.13 -0.60
N LEU A 365 9.10 -12.58 0.61
CA LEU A 365 10.19 -12.41 1.56
C LEU A 365 10.84 -13.75 1.96
N THR A 366 12.12 -13.67 2.32
CA THR A 366 12.92 -14.78 2.86
C THR A 366 13.41 -14.51 4.29
N VAL A 367 13.40 -13.25 4.73
CA VAL A 367 13.72 -12.80 6.10
C VAL A 367 12.87 -11.55 6.41
N PRO A 368 12.35 -11.39 7.63
CA PRO A 368 11.56 -10.20 7.98
C PRO A 368 12.43 -8.97 8.26
N ASN A 369 11.82 -7.79 8.15
CA ASN A 369 12.42 -6.53 8.62
C ASN A 369 12.11 -6.37 10.12
N ALA A 370 13.09 -6.70 10.97
CA ALA A 370 12.97 -6.66 12.41
C ALA A 370 12.72 -5.25 12.97
N ARG A 371 13.29 -4.20 12.36
CA ARG A 371 13.05 -2.80 12.75
C ARG A 371 11.60 -2.39 12.50
N TRP A 372 11.06 -2.72 11.33
CA TRP A 372 9.65 -2.45 10.99
C TRP A 372 8.70 -3.11 11.99
N HIS A 373 8.92 -4.38 12.29
CA HIS A 373 8.11 -5.12 13.25
C HIS A 373 8.24 -4.56 14.66
N LEU A 374 9.45 -4.21 15.11
CA LEU A 374 9.65 -3.55 16.40
C LEU A 374 8.85 -2.25 16.51
N ASP A 375 8.88 -1.41 15.47
CA ASP A 375 8.13 -0.15 15.43
C ASP A 375 6.61 -0.38 15.51
N ASN A 376 6.08 -1.37 14.80
CA ASN A 376 4.66 -1.76 14.89
C ASN A 376 4.31 -2.27 16.30
N ASN A 377 5.19 -3.08 16.91
CA ASN A 377 5.00 -3.57 18.27
C ASN A 377 4.99 -2.44 19.29
N MET A 378 5.89 -1.46 19.17
CA MET A 378 5.91 -0.30 20.07
C MET A 378 4.65 0.57 19.90
N ALA A 379 4.19 0.78 18.67
CA ALA A 379 2.96 1.52 18.41
C ALA A 379 1.74 0.86 19.08
N TRP A 380 1.64 -0.47 19.06
CA TRP A 380 0.56 -1.19 19.74
C TRP A 380 0.63 -1.08 21.27
N LEU A 381 1.82 -0.99 21.86
CA LEU A 381 1.98 -0.73 23.29
C LEU A 381 1.55 0.69 23.66
N ASP A 382 1.84 1.67 22.81
CA ASP A 382 1.38 3.06 22.99
C ASP A 382 -0.15 3.15 22.91
N VAL A 383 -0.76 2.53 21.89
CA VAL A 383 -2.23 2.42 21.77
C VAL A 383 -2.82 1.72 22.99
N ALA A 384 -2.24 0.61 23.44
CA ALA A 384 -2.73 -0.09 24.62
C ALA A 384 -2.65 0.76 25.89
N ARG A 385 -1.57 1.53 26.07
CA ARG A 385 -1.43 2.48 27.17
C ARG A 385 -2.50 3.57 27.12
N GLU A 386 -2.77 4.11 25.94
CA GLU A 386 -3.74 5.19 25.74
C GLU A 386 -5.18 4.71 25.92
N GLN A 387 -5.54 3.57 25.32
CA GLN A 387 -6.91 3.05 25.26
C GLN A 387 -7.28 2.15 26.45
N ARG A 388 -6.36 1.84 27.37
CA ARG A 388 -6.61 0.96 28.54
C ARG A 388 -7.82 1.36 29.39
N HIS A 389 -8.19 2.63 29.38
CA HIS A 389 -9.29 3.17 30.18
C HIS A 389 -10.68 2.89 29.56
N LEU A 390 -10.75 2.55 28.28
CA LEU A 390 -12.00 2.25 27.58
C LEU A 390 -12.49 0.82 27.86
N PHE A 391 -11.56 -0.13 27.94
CA PHE A 391 -11.87 -1.54 28.12
C PHE A 391 -11.74 -1.94 29.60
N ALA A 392 -12.56 -2.90 30.04
CA ALA A 392 -12.41 -3.48 31.37
C ALA A 392 -11.10 -4.29 31.46
N GLU A 393 -10.69 -4.93 30.38
CA GLU A 393 -9.44 -5.70 30.30
C GLU A 393 -8.90 -5.76 28.86
N ILE A 394 -7.63 -5.41 28.66
CA ILE A 394 -6.88 -5.78 27.46
C ILE A 394 -6.19 -7.12 27.74
N ARG A 395 -6.65 -8.19 27.10
CA ARG A 395 -6.21 -9.58 27.36
C ARG A 395 -4.73 -9.78 27.09
N GLY A 396 -4.26 -9.25 25.97
CA GLY A 396 -2.89 -9.46 25.54
C GLY A 396 -2.59 -8.84 24.19
N LEU A 397 -1.32 -8.95 23.81
CA LEU A 397 -0.79 -8.58 22.51
C LEU A 397 -0.31 -9.86 21.82
N VAL A 398 -0.84 -10.12 20.62
CA VAL A 398 -0.46 -11.23 19.76
C VAL A 398 0.55 -10.75 18.73
N LEU A 399 1.73 -11.37 18.73
CA LEU A 399 2.71 -11.22 17.67
C LEU A 399 2.34 -12.18 16.54
N THR A 400 1.64 -11.69 15.52
CA THR A 400 1.26 -12.50 14.36
C THR A 400 2.47 -12.79 13.47
N GLY A 401 2.47 -13.99 12.88
CA GLY A 401 3.53 -14.43 12.00
C GLY A 401 3.00 -15.27 10.85
N TRP A 402 2.67 -14.61 9.75
CA TRP A 402 2.06 -15.25 8.58
C TRP A 402 3.10 -15.96 7.72
N SER A 403 2.70 -17.08 7.12
CA SER A 403 3.56 -17.94 6.30
C SER A 403 3.19 -17.91 4.81
N ARG A 404 2.03 -17.34 4.47
CA ARG A 404 1.57 -17.07 3.10
C ARG A 404 0.27 -16.28 3.11
N TYR A 405 0.09 -15.43 2.10
CA TYR A 405 -1.11 -14.59 1.94
C TYR A 405 -2.34 -15.40 1.51
N ASP A 406 -2.15 -16.41 0.65
CA ASP A 406 -3.22 -17.28 0.12
C ASP A 406 -2.70 -18.72 -0.11
N HIS A 407 -3.58 -19.73 -0.22
CA HIS A 407 -3.28 -21.09 -0.68
C HIS A 407 -2.76 -21.20 -2.10
N LEU A 408 -3.00 -20.19 -2.93
CA LEU A 408 -2.53 -20.18 -4.31
C LEU A 408 -1.23 -19.38 -4.47
N ALA A 409 -0.82 -18.63 -3.45
CA ALA A 409 0.40 -17.84 -3.44
C ALA A 409 1.65 -18.69 -3.16
N ALA A 410 2.82 -18.12 -3.47
CA ALA A 410 4.09 -18.73 -3.12
C ALA A 410 4.22 -18.94 -1.61
N LEU A 411 4.84 -20.05 -1.22
CA LEU A 411 5.13 -20.33 0.18
C LEU A 411 6.19 -19.36 0.72
N CYS A 412 5.83 -18.59 1.76
CA CYS A 412 6.69 -17.60 2.42
C CYS A 412 6.84 -17.94 3.91
N GLU A 413 7.29 -19.18 4.22
CA GLU A 413 7.51 -19.57 5.62
C GLU A 413 8.80 -18.98 6.17
N LEU A 414 8.66 -17.90 6.92
CA LEU A 414 9.76 -17.13 7.50
C LEU A 414 10.16 -17.55 8.91
N LEU A 415 9.38 -18.40 9.61
CA LEU A 415 9.56 -18.65 11.05
C LEU A 415 11.01 -18.93 11.48
N PRO A 416 11.79 -19.79 10.79
CA PRO A 416 13.15 -20.11 11.22
C PRO A 416 14.11 -18.93 11.07
N ALA A 417 13.93 -18.12 10.02
CA ALA A 417 14.71 -16.90 9.79
C ALA A 417 14.17 -15.70 10.60
N ALA A 418 12.95 -15.78 11.12
CA ALA A 418 12.30 -14.70 11.86
C ALA A 418 12.58 -14.71 13.36
N VAL A 419 13.23 -15.75 13.91
CA VAL A 419 13.50 -15.85 15.34
C VAL A 419 14.25 -14.64 15.91
N PRO A 420 15.23 -14.01 15.22
CA PRO A 420 15.81 -12.74 15.67
C PRO A 420 14.80 -11.59 15.78
N SER A 421 13.93 -11.41 14.79
CA SER A 421 12.85 -10.41 14.81
C SER A 421 11.88 -10.66 15.98
N LEU A 422 11.53 -11.92 16.20
CA LEU A 422 10.67 -12.35 17.30
C LEU A 422 11.30 -12.09 18.67
N ALA A 423 12.59 -12.41 18.84
CA ALA A 423 13.32 -12.17 20.07
C ALA A 423 13.40 -10.68 20.41
N LEU A 424 13.75 -9.84 19.43
CA LEU A 424 13.75 -8.38 19.58
C LEU A 424 12.39 -7.87 20.07
N SER A 425 11.31 -8.34 19.42
CA SER A 425 9.93 -7.94 19.69
C SER A 425 9.46 -8.38 21.08
N LEU A 426 9.69 -9.65 21.46
CA LEU A 426 9.26 -10.20 22.76
C LEU A 426 9.96 -9.54 23.94
N ILE A 427 11.27 -9.28 23.83
CA ILE A 427 12.04 -8.63 24.90
C ILE A 427 11.52 -7.20 25.13
N ALA A 428 11.27 -6.46 24.06
CA ALA A 428 10.74 -5.10 24.14
C ALA A 428 9.32 -5.07 24.75
N ILE A 429 8.44 -5.96 24.31
CA ILE A 429 7.06 -6.07 24.82
C ILE A 429 7.03 -6.49 26.30
N THR A 430 7.92 -7.38 26.72
CA THR A 430 7.99 -7.83 28.12
C THR A 430 8.32 -6.69 29.10
N ARG A 431 8.94 -5.61 28.62
CA ARG A 431 9.17 -4.39 29.43
C ARG A 431 8.19 -3.26 29.13
N GLY A 432 7.36 -3.40 28.12
CA GLY A 432 6.45 -2.35 27.65
C GLY A 432 7.17 -1.16 26.99
N ARG A 433 8.45 -1.31 26.63
CA ARG A 433 9.29 -0.29 25.99
C ARG A 433 10.56 -0.90 25.39
N PHE A 434 11.14 -0.22 24.41
CA PHE A 434 12.48 -0.54 23.90
C PHE A 434 13.57 0.09 24.79
N ASP A 435 14.48 -0.73 25.30
CA ASP A 435 15.64 -0.32 26.11
C ASP A 435 16.88 -0.99 25.53
N ALA A 436 17.65 -0.23 24.74
CA ALA A 436 18.77 -0.73 23.96
C ALA A 436 19.74 -1.60 24.76
N ALA A 437 20.14 -1.16 25.96
CA ALA A 437 21.13 -1.86 26.77
C ALA A 437 20.61 -3.22 27.26
N HIS A 438 19.38 -3.24 27.79
CA HIS A 438 18.79 -4.47 28.27
C HIS A 438 18.39 -5.41 27.15
N VAL A 439 17.81 -4.88 26.08
CA VAL A 439 17.41 -5.68 24.91
C VAL A 439 18.64 -6.37 24.34
N SER A 440 19.75 -5.65 24.17
CA SER A 440 21.02 -6.23 23.71
C SER A 440 21.50 -7.35 24.62
N GLN A 441 21.60 -7.08 25.93
CA GLN A 441 22.10 -8.06 26.90
C GLN A 441 21.24 -9.32 26.94
N HIS A 442 19.91 -9.16 26.98
CA HIS A 442 18.98 -10.29 27.05
C HIS A 442 18.92 -11.06 25.73
N PHE A 443 18.95 -10.35 24.60
CA PHE A 443 19.01 -10.94 23.28
C PHE A 443 20.28 -11.80 23.15
N ASP A 444 21.45 -11.24 23.44
CA ASP A 444 22.72 -11.96 23.27
C ASP A 444 22.81 -13.18 24.19
N HIS A 445 22.33 -13.05 25.43
CA HIS A 445 22.31 -14.16 26.38
C HIS A 445 21.38 -15.30 25.94
N VAL A 446 20.14 -14.97 25.56
CA VAL A 446 19.12 -15.97 25.23
C VAL A 446 19.34 -16.59 23.85
N MET A 447 19.80 -15.79 22.88
CA MET A 447 20.13 -16.23 21.53
C MET A 447 21.54 -16.85 21.42
N ARG A 448 22.31 -16.88 22.52
CA ARG A 448 23.68 -17.41 22.59
C ARG A 448 24.61 -16.79 21.55
N CYS A 449 24.63 -15.45 21.53
CA CYS A 449 25.53 -14.69 20.68
C CYS A 449 26.95 -14.59 21.28
N PRO A 450 28.00 -14.44 20.46
CA PRO A 450 29.36 -14.22 20.96
C PRO A 450 29.49 -12.93 21.79
N ASP A 451 30.40 -12.94 22.78
CA ASP A 451 30.67 -11.78 23.62
C ASP A 451 31.27 -10.59 22.84
N GLY A 452 31.01 -9.36 23.31
CA GLY A 452 31.65 -8.15 22.78
C GLY A 452 30.93 -7.49 21.60
N GLN A 453 29.70 -7.89 21.29
CA GLN A 453 28.87 -7.20 20.31
C GLN A 453 28.46 -5.80 20.79
N ARG A 454 28.26 -4.86 19.85
CA ARG A 454 27.74 -3.52 20.16
C ARG A 454 26.30 -3.60 20.65
N ALA A 455 25.81 -2.59 21.36
CA ALA A 455 24.43 -2.55 21.82
C ALA A 455 23.50 -2.11 20.67
N LEU A 456 22.41 -2.85 20.45
CA LEU A 456 21.30 -2.53 19.54
C LEU A 456 20.76 -1.13 19.85
N SER A 457 21.30 -0.13 19.17
CA SER A 457 20.72 1.21 19.11
C SER A 457 19.70 1.29 17.96
N GLU A 458 18.90 2.36 17.96
CA GLU A 458 18.03 2.64 16.82
C GLU A 458 18.81 2.77 15.50
N ASP A 459 19.95 3.48 15.52
CA ASP A 459 20.82 3.61 14.35
C ASP A 459 21.36 2.26 13.84
N GLU A 460 21.67 1.33 14.75
CA GLU A 460 22.11 -0.02 14.37
C GLU A 460 20.98 -0.83 13.74
N LEU A 461 19.76 -0.71 14.26
CA LEU A 461 18.58 -1.35 13.71
C LEU A 461 18.18 -0.77 12.35
N ASP A 462 18.37 0.53 12.13
CA ASP A 462 18.12 1.16 10.83
C ASP A 462 19.16 0.71 9.79
N ALA A 463 20.43 0.54 10.19
CA ALA A 463 21.50 0.07 9.32
C ALA A 463 21.52 -1.46 9.09
N ASP A 464 20.95 -2.25 10.00
CA ASP A 464 20.82 -3.72 9.91
C ASP A 464 19.41 -4.16 10.29
N SER A 465 18.45 -3.73 9.47
CA SER A 465 17.03 -3.96 9.71
C SER A 465 16.62 -5.43 9.71
N GLN A 466 17.45 -6.33 9.16
CA GLN A 466 17.25 -7.78 9.14
C GLN A 466 18.05 -8.51 10.23
N LEU A 467 18.87 -7.79 11.00
CA LEU A 467 19.76 -8.30 12.05
C LEU A 467 20.83 -9.30 11.57
N PHE A 468 21.24 -9.27 10.30
CA PHE A 468 22.24 -10.22 9.79
C PHE A 468 23.58 -10.06 10.51
N ARG A 469 24.07 -8.83 10.71
CA ARG A 469 25.37 -8.59 11.35
C ARG A 469 25.40 -9.08 12.80
N ARG A 470 24.28 -8.98 13.51
CA ARG A 470 24.17 -9.41 14.90
C ARG A 470 23.91 -10.92 15.02
N ALA A 471 22.86 -11.38 14.35
CA ALA A 471 22.28 -12.70 14.59
C ALA A 471 22.97 -13.83 13.83
N SER A 472 23.69 -13.57 12.74
CA SER A 472 24.37 -14.63 11.97
C SER A 472 25.45 -15.37 12.75
N ALA A 473 25.96 -14.78 13.85
CA ALA A 473 26.95 -15.41 14.72
C ALA A 473 26.33 -16.15 15.93
N CYS A 474 25.01 -16.09 16.12
CA CYS A 474 24.32 -16.62 17.29
C CYS A 474 23.82 -18.07 17.09
N GLU A 475 23.56 -18.79 18.19
CA GLU A 475 23.11 -20.18 18.19
C GLU A 475 21.66 -20.32 18.68
N PHE A 476 20.70 -20.20 17.76
CA PHE A 476 19.27 -20.29 18.04
C PHE A 476 18.54 -21.29 17.13
N ALA A 477 17.30 -21.64 17.48
CA ALA A 477 16.46 -22.52 16.67
C ALA A 477 16.17 -21.89 15.30
N GLY A 478 16.79 -22.40 14.24
CA GLY A 478 16.67 -21.85 12.87
C GLY A 478 17.88 -21.05 12.39
N ALA A 479 18.95 -20.93 13.19
CA ALA A 479 20.16 -20.19 12.83
C ALA A 479 20.80 -20.64 11.50
N ASP A 480 20.75 -21.95 11.18
CA ASP A 480 21.22 -22.47 9.89
C ASP A 480 20.42 -21.92 8.71
N VAL A 481 19.10 -21.79 8.86
CA VAL A 481 18.22 -21.22 7.83
C VAL A 481 18.44 -19.71 7.73
N PHE A 482 18.63 -19.02 8.85
CA PHE A 482 18.92 -17.58 8.85
C PHE A 482 20.22 -17.26 8.09
N ARG A 483 21.32 -17.98 8.38
CA ARG A 483 22.59 -17.85 7.65
C ARG A 483 22.49 -18.25 6.19
N LEU A 484 21.66 -19.24 5.89
CA LEU A 484 21.38 -19.66 4.53
C LEU A 484 20.74 -18.54 3.72
N VAL A 485 19.78 -17.80 4.29
CA VAL A 485 19.10 -16.69 3.60
C VAL A 485 20.07 -15.55 3.31
N GLU A 486 20.96 -15.22 4.26
CA GLU A 486 22.02 -14.23 4.04
C GLU A 486 22.93 -14.65 2.88
N SER A 487 23.41 -15.90 2.92
CA SER A 487 24.28 -16.48 1.89
C SER A 487 23.60 -16.53 0.53
N HIS A 488 22.30 -16.87 0.50
CA HIS A 488 21.50 -16.93 -0.71
C HIS A 488 21.46 -15.56 -1.40
N ALA A 489 21.18 -14.47 -0.68
CA ALA A 489 21.15 -13.13 -1.25
C ALA A 489 22.49 -12.73 -1.90
N GLN A 490 23.61 -13.04 -1.22
CA GLN A 490 24.95 -12.76 -1.73
C GLN A 490 25.30 -13.58 -2.98
N VAL A 491 25.00 -14.89 -2.97
CA VAL A 491 25.29 -15.78 -4.11
C VAL A 491 24.41 -15.44 -5.31
N VAL A 492 23.12 -15.17 -5.10
CA VAL A 492 22.21 -14.76 -6.19
C VAL A 492 22.69 -13.45 -6.81
N LYS A 493 23.03 -12.44 -6.00
CA LYS A 493 23.62 -11.20 -6.53
C LYS A 493 24.87 -11.47 -7.36
N ARG A 494 25.79 -12.30 -6.85
CA ARG A 494 27.02 -12.65 -7.57
C ARG A 494 26.76 -13.35 -8.90
N VAL A 495 25.77 -14.25 -8.96
CA VAL A 495 25.36 -14.93 -10.19
C VAL A 495 24.73 -13.94 -11.16
N THR A 496 23.84 -13.07 -10.69
CA THR A 496 23.19 -12.04 -11.51
C THR A 496 24.21 -11.05 -12.08
N ASP A 497 25.12 -10.55 -11.26
CA ASP A 497 26.20 -9.64 -11.68
C ASP A 497 27.10 -10.31 -12.73
N TYR A 498 27.46 -11.58 -12.51
CA TYR A 498 28.22 -12.37 -13.49
C TYR A 498 27.47 -12.53 -14.81
N LEU A 499 26.19 -12.91 -14.76
CA LEU A 499 25.36 -13.06 -15.96
C LEU A 499 25.20 -11.74 -16.71
N TYR A 500 24.93 -10.65 -16.00
CA TYR A 500 24.83 -9.32 -16.58
C TYR A 500 26.14 -8.92 -17.27
N ASP A 501 27.28 -9.14 -16.60
CA ASP A 501 28.59 -8.82 -17.18
C ASP A 501 28.84 -9.58 -18.49
N VAL A 502 28.58 -10.90 -18.52
CA VAL A 502 28.89 -11.72 -19.70
C VAL A 502 27.85 -11.65 -20.81
N THR A 503 26.57 -11.43 -20.47
CA THR A 503 25.46 -11.47 -21.44
C THR A 503 25.01 -10.09 -21.92
N GLU A 504 25.09 -9.05 -21.10
CA GLU A 504 24.57 -7.71 -21.43
C GLU A 504 25.67 -6.66 -21.55
N HIS A 505 26.52 -6.51 -20.53
CA HIS A 505 27.56 -5.47 -20.48
C HIS A 505 28.67 -5.74 -21.51
N LYS A 506 29.29 -6.92 -21.47
CA LYS A 506 30.32 -7.32 -22.45
C LYS A 506 29.70 -7.92 -23.72
N ALA A 507 28.49 -8.48 -23.61
CA ALA A 507 27.69 -9.01 -24.73
C ALA A 507 28.36 -10.07 -25.63
N TRP A 508 29.33 -10.84 -25.11
CA TRP A 508 30.00 -11.92 -25.87
C TRP A 508 29.34 -13.29 -25.69
N LEU A 509 28.47 -13.44 -24.68
CA LEU A 509 27.72 -14.66 -24.37
C LEU A 509 26.21 -14.43 -24.34
N THR A 510 25.70 -13.54 -25.21
CA THR A 510 24.25 -13.33 -25.34
C THR A 510 23.55 -14.61 -25.78
N LEU A 511 22.22 -14.69 -25.58
CA LEU A 511 21.39 -15.77 -26.14
C LEU A 511 21.56 -15.92 -27.67
N TYR A 512 21.87 -14.84 -28.39
CA TYR A 512 22.17 -14.89 -29.82
C TYR A 512 23.47 -15.65 -30.09
N ASN A 513 24.55 -15.33 -29.37
CA ASN A 513 25.86 -15.97 -29.52
C ASN A 513 25.78 -17.47 -29.23
N VAL A 514 25.13 -17.82 -28.11
CA VAL A 514 24.96 -19.21 -27.66
C VAL A 514 24.16 -20.02 -28.68
N ARG A 515 23.01 -19.49 -29.16
CA ARG A 515 22.15 -20.19 -30.13
C ARG A 515 22.78 -20.37 -31.51
N ARG A 516 23.61 -19.41 -31.94
CA ARG A 516 24.28 -19.45 -33.24
C ARG A 516 25.65 -20.12 -33.20
N ASN A 517 26.09 -20.55 -32.01
CA ASN A 517 27.44 -21.06 -31.75
C ASN A 517 28.52 -20.13 -32.35
N LEU A 518 28.32 -18.82 -32.15
CA LEU A 518 29.11 -17.78 -32.80
C LEU A 518 29.48 -16.70 -31.80
N SER A 519 30.75 -16.68 -31.41
CA SER A 519 31.37 -15.65 -30.57
C SER A 519 32.88 -15.62 -30.81
N ASN A 520 33.58 -14.62 -30.26
CA ASN A 520 35.04 -14.55 -30.29
C ASN A 520 35.61 -15.45 -29.18
N PRO A 521 36.39 -16.52 -29.50
CA PRO A 521 36.91 -17.46 -28.50
C PRO A 521 37.70 -16.78 -27.37
N TYR A 522 38.52 -15.78 -27.68
CA TYR A 522 39.29 -15.04 -26.68
C TYR A 522 38.40 -14.31 -25.67
N ARG A 523 37.28 -13.75 -26.14
CA ARG A 523 36.31 -13.04 -25.29
C ARG A 523 35.42 -13.99 -24.48
N VAL A 524 35.18 -15.19 -25.00
CA VAL A 524 34.52 -16.26 -24.26
C VAL A 524 35.40 -16.73 -23.11
N ASP A 525 36.69 -16.97 -23.37
CA ASP A 525 37.64 -17.37 -22.32
C ASP A 525 37.76 -16.30 -21.23
N GLU A 526 37.80 -15.01 -21.60
CA GLU A 526 37.76 -13.88 -20.68
C GLU A 526 36.47 -13.85 -19.84
N GLY A 527 35.29 -14.09 -20.45
CA GLY A 527 34.00 -14.14 -19.75
C GLY A 527 33.83 -15.38 -18.85
N LEU A 528 34.59 -16.45 -19.06
CA LEU A 528 34.52 -17.68 -18.29
C LEU A 528 35.50 -17.74 -17.11
N GLN A 529 36.36 -16.74 -16.92
CA GLN A 529 37.35 -16.72 -15.84
C GLN A 529 36.72 -16.93 -14.45
N ASP A 530 35.60 -16.26 -14.19
CA ASP A 530 34.90 -16.34 -12.90
C ASP A 530 33.84 -17.45 -12.82
N PHE A 531 33.55 -18.12 -13.94
CA PHE A 531 32.47 -19.11 -14.04
C PHE A 531 32.60 -20.22 -13.00
N GLN A 532 33.79 -20.80 -12.84
CA GLN A 532 34.02 -21.88 -11.88
C GLN A 532 33.74 -21.43 -10.44
N SER A 533 34.19 -20.22 -10.06
CA SER A 533 33.99 -19.69 -8.72
C SER A 533 32.52 -19.43 -8.42
N VAL A 534 31.79 -18.85 -9.39
CA VAL A 534 30.34 -18.62 -9.31
C VAL A 534 29.59 -19.95 -9.22
N TYR A 535 29.94 -20.91 -10.06
CA TYR A 535 29.34 -22.25 -10.09
C TYR A 535 29.53 -23.01 -8.77
N TYR A 536 30.75 -23.03 -8.21
CA TYR A 536 31.01 -23.66 -6.91
C TYR A 536 30.24 -22.99 -5.77
N SER A 537 30.09 -21.66 -5.80
CA SER A 537 29.30 -20.92 -4.82
C SER A 537 27.84 -21.36 -4.86
N LEU A 538 27.27 -21.54 -6.05
CA LEU A 538 25.91 -22.02 -6.26
C LEU A 538 25.72 -23.47 -5.78
N GLN A 539 26.66 -24.37 -6.12
CA GLN A 539 26.62 -25.76 -5.65
C GLN A 539 26.69 -25.86 -4.12
N SER A 540 27.56 -25.06 -3.50
CA SER A 540 27.69 -24.98 -2.05
C SER A 540 26.40 -24.49 -1.38
N LEU A 541 25.76 -23.47 -1.96
CA LEU A 541 24.47 -22.96 -1.50
C LEU A 541 23.41 -24.07 -1.58
N MET A 542 23.28 -24.77 -2.71
CA MET A 542 22.30 -25.87 -2.87
C MET A 542 22.48 -26.95 -1.79
N ARG A 543 23.71 -27.38 -1.53
CA ARG A 543 24.01 -28.39 -0.51
C ARG A 543 23.68 -27.90 0.90
N SER A 544 24.00 -26.63 1.20
CA SER A 544 23.70 -26.00 2.49
C SER A 544 22.21 -25.84 2.69
N SER A 545 21.46 -25.48 1.64
CA SER A 545 19.99 -25.41 1.65
C SER A 545 19.37 -26.74 2.02
N PHE A 546 19.86 -27.84 1.43
CA PHE A 546 19.38 -29.18 1.76
C PHE A 546 19.52 -29.51 3.24
N ASN A 547 20.71 -29.28 3.79
CA ASN A 547 20.98 -29.60 5.19
C ASN A 547 20.21 -28.70 6.15
N ALA A 548 20.13 -27.39 5.91
CA ALA A 548 19.46 -26.46 6.81
C ALA A 548 17.93 -26.65 6.80
N LEU A 549 17.32 -26.82 5.61
CA LEU A 549 15.87 -26.89 5.48
C LEU A 549 15.29 -28.22 5.95
N THR A 550 15.98 -29.35 5.75
CA THR A 550 15.51 -30.67 6.23
C THR A 550 15.60 -30.86 7.75
N GLN A 551 16.36 -30.01 8.45
CA GLN A 551 16.35 -29.97 9.91
C GLN A 551 15.03 -29.41 10.45
N VAL A 552 14.45 -28.45 9.73
CA VAL A 552 13.27 -27.70 10.16
C VAL A 552 11.99 -28.22 9.53
N PHE A 553 12.00 -28.60 8.25
CA PHE A 553 10.82 -29.00 7.49
C PHE A 553 10.91 -30.45 7.01
N HIS A 554 9.76 -31.04 6.69
CA HIS A 554 9.71 -32.32 5.95
C HIS A 554 10.43 -32.19 4.60
N ARG A 555 11.05 -33.27 4.14
CA ARG A 555 11.85 -33.27 2.90
C ARG A 555 10.99 -32.90 1.68
N GLU A 556 9.76 -33.38 1.66
CA GLU A 556 8.77 -33.12 0.62
C GLU A 556 8.39 -31.64 0.57
N THR A 557 8.25 -30.99 1.73
CA THR A 557 8.00 -29.54 1.84
C THR A 557 9.21 -28.75 1.36
N ALA A 558 10.41 -29.19 1.71
CA ALA A 558 11.63 -28.46 1.38
C ALA A 558 12.04 -28.58 -0.09
N PHE A 559 11.79 -29.73 -0.74
CA PHE A 559 12.35 -30.05 -2.07
C PHE A 559 11.38 -30.70 -3.07
N GLY A 560 10.11 -30.93 -2.73
CA GLY A 560 9.13 -31.63 -3.57
C GLY A 560 9.38 -33.15 -3.69
N LYS A 561 8.36 -33.91 -4.14
CA LYS A 561 8.39 -35.39 -4.20
C LYS A 561 9.38 -35.97 -5.23
N ASN A 562 9.81 -35.22 -6.25
CA ASN A 562 10.64 -35.74 -7.35
C ASN A 562 12.16 -35.69 -7.12
N ASN A 563 12.64 -35.22 -5.97
CA ASN A 563 14.07 -35.13 -5.66
C ASN A 563 14.61 -36.35 -4.88
N THR A 564 14.13 -37.56 -5.20
CA THR A 564 14.52 -38.81 -4.50
C THR A 564 15.88 -39.38 -4.93
N GLU A 565 16.58 -38.82 -5.92
CA GLU A 565 17.95 -39.27 -6.21
C GLU A 565 18.95 -38.64 -5.24
N THR A 566 19.43 -39.44 -4.29
CA THR A 566 20.73 -39.21 -3.65
C THR A 566 21.78 -38.97 -4.74
N PRO A 567 22.74 -38.03 -4.56
CA PRO A 567 23.81 -37.83 -5.53
C PRO A 567 24.80 -38.99 -5.46
N SER A 568 24.44 -40.12 -6.07
CA SER A 568 25.38 -41.22 -6.31
C SER A 568 26.23 -40.85 -7.51
N THR A 569 27.52 -40.71 -7.24
CA THR A 569 28.63 -40.58 -8.19
C THR A 569 28.44 -41.42 -9.44
N HIS A 570 28.50 -40.75 -10.59
CA HIS A 570 28.64 -41.29 -11.95
C HIS A 570 27.54 -42.27 -12.42
N THR A 571 26.95 -41.97 -13.58
CA THR A 571 26.31 -42.92 -14.54
C THR A 571 24.77 -43.01 -14.65
N SER A 572 23.96 -41.97 -14.34
CA SER A 572 22.52 -42.00 -14.73
C SER A 572 21.87 -40.66 -15.14
N LEU A 573 22.60 -39.77 -15.83
CA LEU A 573 22.03 -38.52 -16.39
C LEU A 573 21.22 -38.71 -17.71
N ARG A 574 21.10 -39.94 -18.25
CA ARG A 574 20.45 -40.19 -19.55
C ARG A 574 18.98 -40.60 -19.50
N SER A 575 18.46 -41.09 -18.36
CA SER A 575 17.08 -41.62 -18.27
C SER A 575 16.05 -40.62 -17.76
N SER A 576 16.46 -39.53 -17.10
CA SER A 576 15.53 -38.58 -16.46
C SER A 576 14.99 -37.49 -17.40
N VAL A 577 15.49 -37.39 -18.64
CA VAL A 577 15.20 -36.29 -19.58
C VAL A 577 13.97 -36.53 -20.49
N ARG A 578 13.22 -37.63 -20.32
CA ARG A 578 12.05 -37.95 -21.17
C ARG A 578 10.67 -37.87 -20.48
N ARG A 579 10.59 -37.42 -19.23
CA ARG A 579 9.34 -37.43 -18.44
C ARG A 579 9.02 -36.13 -17.68
N MET A 580 9.39 -34.97 -18.21
CA MET A 580 8.93 -33.69 -17.66
C MET A 580 8.11 -32.96 -18.71
N ASP A 581 6.83 -33.32 -18.77
CA ASP A 581 5.78 -32.52 -19.39
C ASP A 581 4.60 -32.53 -18.42
N ARG A 582 4.16 -31.32 -18.04
CA ARG A 582 3.01 -30.95 -17.19
C ARG A 582 3.12 -31.14 -15.66
N THR A 583 2.71 -30.06 -14.97
CA THR A 583 2.38 -29.90 -13.54
C THR A 583 3.50 -29.93 -12.49
N GLU A 584 3.32 -29.10 -11.45
CA GLU A 584 4.00 -29.05 -10.13
C GLU A 584 5.29 -28.22 -9.97
N ARG A 585 5.21 -27.12 -9.19
CA ARG A 585 6.33 -26.61 -8.35
C ARG A 585 5.82 -25.97 -7.05
N VAL A 586 5.74 -26.76 -5.98
CA VAL A 586 5.79 -26.25 -4.60
C VAL A 586 7.17 -26.60 -4.06
N SER A 587 8.02 -25.59 -3.91
CA SER A 587 9.33 -25.70 -3.25
C SER A 587 9.62 -24.34 -2.63
N LEU A 588 10.20 -24.32 -1.43
CA LEU A 588 10.55 -23.10 -0.70
C LEU A 588 11.22 -22.07 -1.63
N SER A 589 10.85 -20.79 -1.47
CA SER A 589 11.32 -19.65 -2.29
C SER A 589 12.84 -19.59 -2.44
N ILE A 590 13.58 -20.17 -1.48
CA ILE A 590 15.05 -20.30 -1.46
C ILE A 590 15.60 -21.14 -2.63
N THR A 591 14.78 -21.95 -3.32
CA THR A 591 15.26 -22.94 -4.31
C THR A 591 14.77 -22.73 -5.75
N ASN A 592 13.68 -22.00 -6.00
CA ASN A 592 12.99 -22.09 -7.30
C ASN A 592 13.12 -20.89 -8.24
N GLY A 593 13.50 -19.70 -7.77
CA GLY A 593 13.55 -18.50 -8.62
C GLY A 593 14.72 -18.48 -9.60
N THR A 594 15.92 -18.86 -9.14
CA THR A 594 17.16 -18.66 -9.92
C THR A 594 17.66 -19.94 -10.59
N LEU A 595 17.51 -21.09 -9.94
CA LEU A 595 18.16 -22.34 -10.39
C LEU A 595 17.54 -22.94 -11.66
N ASN A 596 16.22 -22.91 -11.82
CA ASN A 596 15.58 -23.53 -12.98
C ASN A 596 15.72 -22.70 -14.27
N GLU A 597 15.94 -21.39 -14.19
CA GLU A 597 16.26 -20.56 -15.35
C GLU A 597 17.75 -20.65 -15.72
N LEU A 598 18.63 -20.85 -14.74
CA LEU A 598 20.08 -21.05 -14.92
C LEU A 598 20.43 -22.40 -15.56
N PHE A 599 19.74 -23.50 -15.20
CA PHE A 599 20.08 -24.85 -15.68
C PHE A 599 19.52 -25.19 -17.07
N VAL A 600 18.36 -24.63 -17.45
CA VAL A 600 17.77 -24.87 -18.79
C VAL A 600 18.63 -24.28 -19.91
N GLY A 601 19.37 -23.20 -19.63
CA GLY A 601 20.28 -22.58 -20.59
C GLY A 601 21.62 -23.31 -20.80
N SER A 602 22.10 -24.08 -19.83
CA SER A 602 23.45 -24.66 -19.87
C SER A 602 23.54 -26.08 -20.40
N GLU A 603 22.51 -26.92 -20.24
CA GLU A 603 22.53 -28.31 -20.74
C GLU A 603 22.04 -28.46 -22.18
N GLU A 604 21.08 -27.64 -22.63
CA GLU A 604 20.62 -27.66 -24.03
C GLU A 604 21.74 -27.29 -25.01
N GLY A 605 22.68 -26.42 -24.60
CA GLY A 605 23.86 -26.04 -25.39
C GLY A 605 24.89 -27.17 -25.55
N ALA A 606 25.06 -28.04 -24.54
CA ALA A 606 26.04 -29.11 -24.57
C ALA A 606 25.54 -30.37 -25.33
N VAL A 607 24.23 -30.64 -25.29
CA VAL A 607 23.64 -31.83 -25.92
C VAL A 607 23.35 -31.62 -27.41
N LEU A 608 23.10 -30.38 -27.87
CA LEU A 608 22.79 -30.08 -29.27
C LEU A 608 24.03 -30.09 -30.18
N ALA A 609 25.23 -29.88 -29.62
CA ALA A 609 26.50 -29.93 -30.36
C ALA A 609 26.84 -31.33 -30.90
N ALA A 610 26.23 -32.41 -30.38
CA ALA A 610 26.58 -33.78 -30.71
C ALA A 610 25.65 -34.48 -31.72
N LYS A 611 24.55 -33.86 -32.19
CA LYS A 611 23.47 -34.63 -32.85
C LYS A 611 23.00 -34.26 -34.25
N THR A 612 23.46 -33.19 -34.90
CA THR A 612 22.88 -32.85 -36.22
C THR A 612 23.90 -32.31 -37.22
N ALA A 613 24.87 -33.17 -37.54
CA ALA A 613 25.44 -33.25 -38.87
C ALA A 613 24.67 -34.32 -39.67
N SER A 614 23.51 -33.99 -40.24
CA SER A 614 22.99 -34.62 -41.46
C SER A 614 21.56 -34.16 -41.79
N HIS A 615 21.41 -33.70 -43.03
CA HIS A 615 20.24 -33.79 -43.90
C HIS A 615 19.14 -32.70 -43.88
N SER A 616 18.94 -32.19 -45.09
CA SER A 616 18.00 -31.19 -45.57
C SER A 616 16.61 -31.75 -45.90
N ARG A 617 15.55 -30.95 -45.74
CA ARG A 617 14.61 -30.46 -46.80
C ARG A 617 13.18 -30.17 -46.28
N ARG A 618 12.71 -28.97 -46.61
CA ARG A 618 11.34 -28.47 -46.94
C ARG A 618 10.10 -29.20 -46.36
N SER A 619 9.24 -28.47 -45.64
CA SER A 619 7.88 -28.04 -46.09
C SER A 619 6.98 -27.53 -44.93
N ARG A 620 6.05 -26.62 -45.28
CA ARG A 620 4.92 -26.02 -44.52
C ARG A 620 5.22 -24.97 -43.45
N ALA A 621 4.45 -23.87 -43.50
CA ALA A 621 4.51 -22.77 -42.55
C ALA A 621 4.11 -23.27 -41.14
N PRO A 622 4.95 -23.07 -40.11
CA PRO A 622 4.67 -23.57 -38.78
C PRO A 622 3.81 -22.58 -37.99
N SER A 623 2.81 -23.09 -37.28
CA SER A 623 2.23 -22.41 -36.12
C SER A 623 3.35 -22.15 -35.09
N PHE A 624 3.54 -20.89 -34.69
CA PHE A 624 4.67 -20.50 -33.85
C PHE A 624 4.45 -20.87 -32.38
N GLY A 625 5.52 -21.31 -31.69
CA GLY A 625 5.45 -21.67 -30.28
C GLY A 625 5.35 -20.45 -29.34
N PRO A 626 4.82 -20.63 -28.11
CA PRO A 626 4.47 -19.55 -27.16
C PRO A 626 5.59 -18.53 -26.89
N LYS A 627 6.81 -18.99 -26.62
CA LYS A 627 7.97 -18.14 -26.28
C LYS A 627 8.41 -17.23 -27.44
N VAL A 628 8.19 -17.62 -28.69
CA VAL A 628 8.64 -16.86 -29.87
C VAL A 628 7.72 -15.66 -30.15
N LYS A 629 6.43 -15.80 -29.86
CA LYS A 629 5.43 -14.73 -30.02
C LYS A 629 5.72 -13.57 -29.06
N LEU A 630 5.92 -13.88 -27.78
CA LEU A 630 6.21 -12.87 -26.76
C LEU A 630 7.49 -12.07 -27.07
N LEU A 631 8.56 -12.75 -27.48
CA LEU A 631 9.82 -12.10 -27.91
C LEU A 631 9.62 -11.13 -29.08
N LYS A 632 8.73 -11.44 -30.02
CA LYS A 632 8.44 -10.53 -31.14
C LYS A 632 7.66 -9.30 -30.70
N VAL A 633 6.69 -9.47 -29.79
CA VAL A 633 5.95 -8.34 -29.21
C VAL A 633 6.88 -7.45 -28.38
N GLU A 634 7.76 -8.06 -27.60
CA GLU A 634 8.80 -7.37 -26.82
C GLU A 634 9.68 -6.51 -27.74
N VAL A 635 10.25 -7.11 -28.79
CA VAL A 635 11.10 -6.37 -29.74
C VAL A 635 10.32 -5.28 -30.46
N ALA A 636 9.08 -5.56 -30.89
CA ALA A 636 8.26 -4.59 -31.61
C ALA A 636 7.93 -3.36 -30.75
N THR A 637 7.75 -3.54 -29.45
CA THR A 637 7.34 -2.44 -28.54
C THR A 637 8.52 -1.84 -27.76
N ARG A 638 9.77 -2.18 -28.13
CA ARG A 638 10.98 -1.80 -27.37
C ARG A 638 11.24 -0.30 -27.35
N GLU A 639 10.88 0.39 -28.43
CA GLU A 639 11.02 1.86 -28.55
C GLU A 639 10.18 2.66 -27.56
N LEU A 640 9.18 2.04 -26.91
CA LEU A 640 8.39 2.66 -25.85
C LEU A 640 9.15 2.78 -24.53
N MET A 641 10.27 2.05 -24.36
CA MET A 641 11.10 2.12 -23.16
C MET A 641 12.12 3.24 -23.31
N LEU A 642 11.97 4.29 -22.52
CA LEU A 642 12.84 5.46 -22.55
C LEU A 642 14.08 5.28 -21.65
N SER A 643 15.27 5.56 -22.18
CA SER A 643 16.50 5.62 -21.40
C SER A 643 16.61 6.92 -20.59
N ASN A 644 17.47 6.94 -19.58
CA ASN A 644 17.74 8.17 -18.84
C ASN A 644 18.31 9.27 -19.75
N ASP A 645 19.19 8.96 -20.70
CA ASP A 645 19.71 9.94 -21.67
C ASP A 645 18.58 10.62 -22.46
N GLN A 646 17.54 9.86 -22.85
CA GLN A 646 16.37 10.43 -23.51
C GLN A 646 15.59 11.34 -22.56
N LEU A 647 15.38 10.92 -21.31
CA LEU A 647 14.65 11.70 -20.29
C LEU A 647 15.40 12.98 -19.86
N GLU A 648 16.72 12.93 -19.76
CA GLU A 648 17.57 14.09 -19.51
C GLU A 648 17.52 15.07 -20.68
N ARG A 649 17.50 14.57 -21.93
CA ARG A 649 17.27 15.40 -23.12
C ARG A 649 15.87 16.03 -23.11
N VAL A 650 14.83 15.28 -22.76
CA VAL A 650 13.47 15.82 -22.56
C VAL A 650 13.49 16.94 -21.51
N SER A 651 14.20 16.72 -20.40
CA SER A 651 14.31 17.70 -19.30
C SER A 651 15.00 18.99 -19.74
N ALA A 652 16.09 18.88 -20.50
CA ALA A 652 16.83 20.03 -21.03
C ALA A 652 16.00 20.84 -22.05
N LEU A 653 15.28 20.16 -22.95
CA LEU A 653 14.40 20.81 -23.93
C LEU A 653 13.21 21.49 -23.24
N LEU A 654 12.63 20.86 -22.22
CA LEU A 654 11.55 21.48 -21.45
C LEU A 654 12.04 22.73 -20.71
N LEU A 655 13.24 22.70 -20.13
CA LEU A 655 13.83 23.87 -19.48
C LEU A 655 14.02 25.03 -20.47
N GLN A 656 14.44 24.73 -21.70
CA GLN A 656 14.51 25.73 -22.77
C GLN A 656 13.12 26.31 -23.07
N GLU A 657 12.11 25.48 -23.31
CA GLU A 657 10.74 25.94 -23.57
C GLU A 657 10.15 26.75 -22.40
N PHE A 658 10.44 26.40 -21.15
CA PHE A 658 10.04 27.19 -19.98
C PHE A 658 10.67 28.59 -20.01
N ASN A 659 11.96 28.69 -20.31
CA ASN A 659 12.64 29.98 -20.37
C ASN A 659 12.11 30.84 -21.53
N GLU A 660 11.84 30.23 -22.68
CA GLU A 660 11.25 30.93 -23.83
C GLU A 660 9.78 31.31 -23.59
N GLY A 661 9.03 30.51 -22.83
CA GLY A 661 7.66 30.80 -22.43
C GLY A 661 7.54 31.94 -21.42
N LEU A 662 8.53 32.12 -20.55
CA LEU A 662 8.54 33.17 -19.52
C LEU A 662 8.92 34.57 -20.08
N LYS A 663 9.73 34.61 -21.14
CA LYS A 663 10.19 35.84 -21.80
C LYS A 663 9.10 36.48 -22.65
N ARG A 664 9.03 37.81 -22.64
CA ARG A 664 7.99 38.56 -23.36
C ARG A 664 8.08 38.42 -24.89
N GLU A 665 9.30 38.44 -25.42
CA GLU A 665 9.55 38.42 -26.87
C GLU A 665 9.23 37.05 -27.50
N THR A 666 9.49 35.98 -26.77
CA THR A 666 9.45 34.60 -27.30
C THR A 666 8.17 33.87 -26.91
N ASN A 667 7.45 34.31 -25.87
CA ASN A 667 6.17 33.73 -25.46
C ASN A 667 5.12 33.57 -26.59
N PRO A 668 4.95 34.52 -27.54
CA PRO A 668 3.97 34.35 -28.62
C PRO A 668 4.19 33.09 -29.47
N ILE A 669 5.46 32.70 -29.67
CA ILE A 669 5.87 31.55 -30.49
C ILE A 669 6.24 30.30 -29.68
N ALA A 670 6.49 30.42 -28.37
CA ALA A 670 6.81 29.28 -27.50
C ALA A 670 5.66 28.27 -27.46
N SER A 671 5.99 26.97 -27.39
CA SER A 671 4.97 25.91 -27.29
C SER A 671 4.39 25.85 -25.87
N VAL A 672 5.25 25.98 -24.86
CA VAL A 672 4.88 26.05 -23.45
C VAL A 672 4.73 27.51 -23.03
N LYS A 673 3.53 27.89 -22.56
CA LYS A 673 3.15 29.31 -22.42
C LYS A 673 3.48 29.94 -21.07
N MET A 674 3.66 29.17 -20.00
CA MET A 674 4.15 29.68 -18.71
C MET A 674 3.36 30.91 -18.20
N PHE A 675 2.03 30.80 -18.12
CA PHE A 675 1.15 31.91 -17.74
C PHE A 675 1.28 32.28 -16.26
N PRO A 676 1.63 33.55 -15.92
CA PRO A 676 1.60 34.03 -14.54
C PRO A 676 0.17 34.07 -13.99
N THR A 677 -0.05 33.51 -12.80
CA THR A 677 -1.40 33.39 -12.20
C THR A 677 -1.78 34.54 -11.27
N PHE A 678 -0.89 35.52 -11.09
CA PHE A 678 -1.03 36.63 -10.14
C PHE A 678 -1.14 36.20 -8.65
N VAL A 679 -1.00 34.90 -8.34
CA VAL A 679 -0.91 34.40 -6.97
C VAL A 679 0.54 34.53 -6.49
N ARG A 680 0.79 35.51 -5.61
CA ARG A 680 2.15 35.86 -5.14
C ARG A 680 2.58 35.22 -3.81
N ASP A 681 1.66 34.53 -3.13
CA ASP A 681 1.95 33.89 -1.85
C ASP A 681 1.08 32.65 -1.66
N VAL A 682 1.55 31.74 -0.81
CA VAL A 682 0.83 30.55 -0.37
C VAL A 682 0.10 30.81 0.96
N PRO A 683 -0.83 29.94 1.39
CA PRO A 683 -1.47 30.09 2.68
C PRO A 683 -0.44 30.06 3.81
N ASN A 684 -0.62 30.92 4.82
CA ASN A 684 0.31 31.02 5.96
C ASN A 684 -0.34 30.62 7.30
N GLY A 685 -1.59 30.17 7.27
CA GLY A 685 -2.35 29.72 8.44
C GLY A 685 -3.03 30.86 9.21
N LYS A 686 -2.98 32.09 8.71
CA LYS A 686 -3.71 33.24 9.27
C LYS A 686 -5.03 33.50 8.57
N GLU A 687 -5.29 32.81 7.46
CA GLU A 687 -6.52 32.93 6.68
C GLU A 687 -7.72 32.53 7.54
N LYS A 688 -8.74 33.38 7.58
CA LYS A 688 -9.97 33.17 8.35
C LYS A 688 -11.18 33.66 7.58
N GLY A 689 -12.33 33.03 7.82
CA GLY A 689 -13.61 33.46 7.24
C GLY A 689 -14.28 32.37 6.40
N ARG A 690 -15.37 32.74 5.74
CA ARG A 690 -16.17 31.84 4.91
C ARG A 690 -15.96 32.18 3.45
N PHE A 691 -15.62 31.18 2.66
CA PHE A 691 -15.28 31.31 1.24
C PHE A 691 -16.10 30.32 0.44
N LEU A 692 -16.55 30.76 -0.72
CA LEU A 692 -17.08 29.86 -1.72
C LEU A 692 -15.94 29.39 -2.64
N ALA A 693 -16.05 28.17 -3.15
CA ALA A 693 -15.28 27.75 -4.33
C ALA A 693 -16.22 27.18 -5.39
N LEU A 694 -15.92 27.52 -6.64
CA LEU A 694 -16.59 26.97 -7.82
C LEU A 694 -15.54 26.21 -8.62
N ASP A 695 -15.74 24.91 -8.80
CA ASP A 695 -14.82 24.03 -9.53
C ASP A 695 -15.48 23.54 -10.81
N LEU A 696 -15.06 24.10 -11.95
CA LEU A 696 -15.54 23.77 -13.28
C LEU A 696 -14.41 23.16 -14.11
N GLY A 697 -14.48 21.84 -14.34
CA GLY A 697 -13.46 21.10 -15.09
C GLY A 697 -13.95 19.95 -15.96
N GLY A 698 -15.27 19.72 -16.08
CA GLY A 698 -15.83 18.61 -16.85
C GLY A 698 -17.36 18.68 -17.00
N THR A 699 -18.01 17.53 -17.23
CA THR A 699 -19.48 17.40 -17.39
C THR A 699 -20.27 17.66 -16.10
N ASN A 700 -19.59 17.68 -14.96
CA ASN A 700 -20.10 18.13 -13.68
C ASN A 700 -19.20 19.25 -13.14
N PHE A 701 -19.79 20.15 -12.35
CA PHE A 701 -19.06 21.14 -11.58
C PHE A 701 -19.46 21.07 -10.12
N ARG A 702 -18.66 21.66 -9.24
CA ARG A 702 -18.90 21.62 -7.79
C ARG A 702 -18.93 23.03 -7.22
N VAL A 703 -19.81 23.23 -6.25
CA VAL A 703 -19.82 24.42 -5.40
C VAL A 703 -19.47 23.98 -3.99
N LEU A 704 -18.54 24.68 -3.37
CA LEU A 704 -18.07 24.40 -2.02
C LEU A 704 -18.22 25.64 -1.14
N LEU A 705 -18.59 25.44 0.11
CA LEU A 705 -18.47 26.41 1.19
C LEU A 705 -17.37 25.95 2.12
N ILE A 706 -16.37 26.80 2.32
CA ILE A 706 -15.20 26.51 3.14
C ILE A 706 -15.14 27.56 4.24
N GLU A 707 -15.15 27.09 5.49
CA GLU A 707 -14.94 27.92 6.66
C GLU A 707 -13.52 27.70 7.19
N LEU A 708 -12.70 28.74 7.17
CA LEU A 708 -11.31 28.72 7.63
C LEU A 708 -11.22 29.32 9.04
N GLU A 709 -10.62 28.57 9.97
CA GLU A 709 -10.28 29.02 11.33
C GLU A 709 -8.77 28.77 11.60
N GLY A 710 -7.91 29.50 10.89
CA GLY A 710 -6.46 29.30 11.01
C GLY A 710 -6.02 28.02 10.29
N ALA A 711 -5.53 27.02 11.03
CA ALA A 711 -5.11 25.74 10.44
C ALA A 711 -6.28 24.74 10.25
N ASP A 712 -7.38 24.95 10.96
CA ASP A 712 -8.57 24.10 10.88
C ASP A 712 -9.52 24.62 9.79
N PHE A 713 -10.23 23.70 9.12
CA PHE A 713 -11.25 24.05 8.14
C PHE A 713 -12.48 23.15 8.24
N LYS A 714 -13.64 23.71 7.89
CA LYS A 714 -14.88 22.97 7.63
C LYS A 714 -15.25 23.13 6.18
N MET A 715 -15.77 22.06 5.59
CA MET A 715 -16.13 22.03 4.18
C MET A 715 -17.50 21.39 3.99
N ASP A 716 -18.33 22.05 3.20
CA ASP A 716 -19.60 21.56 2.69
C ASP A 716 -19.60 21.75 1.17
N ASN A 717 -20.09 20.78 0.40
CA ASN A 717 -20.08 20.85 -1.05
C ASN A 717 -21.33 20.26 -1.69
N GLN A 718 -21.56 20.61 -2.95
CA GLN A 718 -22.61 20.06 -3.77
C GLN A 718 -22.14 19.96 -5.22
N ILE A 719 -22.45 18.83 -5.87
CA ILE A 719 -22.11 18.55 -7.26
C ILE A 719 -23.33 18.84 -8.15
N PHE A 720 -23.10 19.53 -9.26
CA PHE A 720 -24.12 19.88 -10.24
C PHE A 720 -23.72 19.36 -11.62
N ALA A 721 -24.67 18.72 -12.31
CA ALA A 721 -24.48 18.27 -13.68
C ALA A 721 -24.66 19.43 -14.67
N ILE A 722 -23.88 19.40 -15.75
CA ILE A 722 -24.03 20.30 -16.89
C ILE A 722 -24.64 19.49 -18.04
N PRO A 723 -25.89 19.80 -18.44
CA PRO A 723 -26.50 19.11 -19.56
C PRO A 723 -25.66 19.26 -20.83
N GLN A 724 -25.58 18.21 -21.65
CA GLN A 724 -24.75 18.22 -22.88
C GLN A 724 -25.14 19.36 -23.84
N HIS A 725 -26.44 19.68 -23.95
CA HIS A 725 -26.90 20.79 -24.77
C HIS A 725 -26.44 22.17 -24.25
N VAL A 726 -26.15 22.29 -22.94
CA VAL A 726 -25.56 23.50 -22.35
C VAL A 726 -24.06 23.58 -22.65
N MET A 727 -23.33 22.46 -22.56
CA MET A 727 -21.89 22.40 -22.91
C MET A 727 -21.61 22.77 -24.38
N LEU A 728 -22.57 22.52 -25.27
CA LEU A 728 -22.52 22.82 -26.70
C LEU A 728 -23.34 24.07 -27.07
N GLY A 729 -23.91 24.76 -26.07
CA GLY A 729 -24.83 25.89 -26.24
C GLY A 729 -24.12 27.23 -26.39
N SER A 730 -24.75 28.29 -25.88
CA SER A 730 -24.11 29.62 -25.76
C SER A 730 -23.40 29.77 -24.41
N GLY A 731 -22.42 30.67 -24.35
CA GLY A 731 -21.78 31.06 -23.09
C GLY A 731 -22.78 31.54 -22.05
N GLU A 732 -23.78 32.33 -22.47
CA GLU A 732 -24.85 32.79 -21.59
C GLU A 732 -25.59 31.62 -20.94
N GLN A 733 -25.96 30.58 -21.69
CA GLN A 733 -26.63 29.40 -21.14
C GLN A 733 -25.76 28.69 -20.09
N LEU A 734 -24.46 28.55 -20.33
CA LEU A 734 -23.54 27.92 -19.39
C LEU A 734 -23.41 28.71 -18.08
N PHE A 735 -23.10 30.00 -18.17
CA PHE A 735 -22.88 30.82 -16.97
C PHE A 735 -24.19 31.13 -16.23
N ASP A 736 -25.32 31.22 -16.92
CA ASP A 736 -26.64 31.31 -16.28
C ASP A 736 -26.96 30.04 -15.49
N HIS A 737 -26.74 28.85 -16.06
CA HIS A 737 -26.91 27.57 -15.35
C HIS A 737 -26.03 27.46 -14.10
N ILE A 738 -24.76 27.88 -14.21
CA ILE A 738 -23.83 27.92 -13.06
C ILE A 738 -24.34 28.87 -11.98
N ALA A 739 -24.79 30.07 -12.39
CA ALA A 739 -25.28 31.08 -11.45
C ALA A 739 -26.59 30.66 -10.76
N ASP A 740 -27.47 29.92 -11.45
CA ASP A 740 -28.66 29.31 -10.84
C ASP A 740 -28.28 28.30 -9.75
N CYS A 741 -27.32 27.42 -10.04
CA CYS A 741 -26.83 26.44 -9.06
C CYS A 741 -26.15 27.10 -7.85
N LEU A 742 -25.35 28.16 -8.07
CA LEU A 742 -24.75 28.96 -6.99
C LEU A 742 -25.82 29.59 -6.10
N ALA A 743 -26.86 30.17 -6.71
CA ALA A 743 -27.95 30.80 -5.99
C ALA A 743 -28.75 29.78 -5.16
N ASP A 744 -29.03 28.61 -5.73
CA ASP A 744 -29.68 27.51 -5.03
C ASP A 744 -28.83 26.98 -3.86
N PHE A 745 -27.53 26.80 -4.09
CA PHE A 745 -26.59 26.37 -3.06
C PHE A 745 -26.57 27.34 -1.86
N MET A 746 -26.52 28.66 -2.11
CA MET A 746 -26.54 29.69 -1.06
C MET A 746 -27.91 29.76 -0.36
N ARG A 747 -29.01 29.66 -1.11
CA ARG A 747 -30.37 29.71 -0.57
C ARG A 747 -30.65 28.54 0.38
N LEU A 748 -30.27 27.32 -0.01
CA LEU A 748 -30.44 26.11 0.81
C LEU A 748 -29.67 26.18 2.13
N ARG A 749 -28.60 26.98 2.19
CA ARG A 749 -27.73 27.14 3.37
C ARG A 749 -28.01 28.42 4.16
N GLY A 750 -29.03 29.19 3.79
CA GLY A 750 -29.37 30.44 4.47
C GLY A 750 -28.32 31.55 4.30
N LEU A 751 -27.57 31.53 3.18
CA LEU A 751 -26.47 32.45 2.89
C LEU A 751 -26.81 33.50 1.82
N LYS A 752 -28.08 33.59 1.39
CA LYS A 752 -28.51 34.44 0.27
C LYS A 752 -28.13 35.92 0.45
N ASP A 753 -28.26 36.44 1.67
CA ASP A 753 -28.04 37.84 2.02
C ASP A 753 -26.62 38.11 2.57
N VAL A 754 -25.70 37.16 2.43
CA VAL A 754 -24.30 37.29 2.89
C VAL A 754 -23.39 37.44 1.69
N LYS A 755 -22.66 38.56 1.62
CA LYS A 755 -21.61 38.75 0.62
C LYS A 755 -20.44 37.80 0.89
N LEU A 756 -20.25 36.79 0.03
CA LEU A 756 -19.18 35.79 0.18
C LEU A 756 -18.11 35.90 -0.91
N PRO A 757 -16.81 35.87 -0.57
CA PRO A 757 -15.72 35.76 -1.54
C PRO A 757 -15.71 34.37 -2.20
N LEU A 758 -15.57 34.33 -3.52
CA LEU A 758 -15.53 33.12 -4.35
C LEU A 758 -14.15 32.97 -5.00
N GLY A 759 -13.55 31.79 -4.84
CA GLY A 759 -12.50 31.29 -5.73
C GLY A 759 -13.10 30.49 -6.89
N PHE A 760 -12.78 30.84 -8.12
CA PHE A 760 -13.30 30.18 -9.32
C PHE A 760 -12.20 29.34 -9.98
N THR A 761 -12.21 28.03 -9.73
CA THR A 761 -11.38 27.09 -10.47
C THR A 761 -11.99 26.84 -11.84
N PHE A 762 -11.29 27.30 -12.88
CA PHE A 762 -11.70 27.20 -14.27
C PHE A 762 -10.62 26.44 -15.04
N SER A 763 -10.76 25.12 -15.10
CA SER A 763 -9.73 24.20 -15.64
C SER A 763 -9.72 24.14 -17.16
N PHE A 764 -9.63 25.30 -17.81
CA PHE A 764 -9.46 25.45 -19.25
C PHE A 764 -8.25 26.37 -19.54
N PRO A 765 -7.64 26.27 -20.73
CA PRO A 765 -6.54 27.16 -21.10
C PRO A 765 -6.99 28.62 -21.06
N CYS A 766 -6.43 29.38 -20.13
CA CYS A 766 -6.78 30.77 -19.89
C CYS A 766 -5.54 31.66 -19.87
N ARG A 767 -5.63 32.81 -20.54
CA ARG A 767 -4.69 33.90 -20.35
C ARG A 767 -5.18 34.74 -19.18
N GLN A 768 -4.57 34.58 -18.01
CA GLN A 768 -4.84 35.47 -16.88
C GLN A 768 -4.26 36.85 -17.16
N GLU A 769 -5.10 37.87 -16.95
CA GLU A 769 -4.75 39.29 -17.05
C GLU A 769 -4.79 39.96 -15.65
N GLY A 770 -5.14 39.20 -14.63
CA GLY A 770 -5.17 39.57 -13.23
C GLY A 770 -5.75 38.44 -12.37
N LEU A 771 -5.81 38.63 -11.06
CA LEU A 771 -6.36 37.61 -10.16
C LEU A 771 -7.86 37.36 -10.41
N THR A 772 -8.62 38.41 -10.78
CA THR A 772 -10.07 38.33 -11.08
C THR A 772 -10.39 38.55 -12.56
N ARG A 773 -9.45 38.25 -13.47
CA ARG A 773 -9.59 38.50 -14.90
C ARG A 773 -8.87 37.42 -15.70
N ALA A 774 -9.61 36.61 -16.44
CA ALA A 774 -9.02 35.56 -17.27
C ALA A 774 -9.79 35.38 -18.56
N ARG A 775 -9.07 35.48 -19.69
CA ARG A 775 -9.65 35.22 -21.01
C ARG A 775 -9.49 33.76 -21.39
N LEU A 776 -10.59 33.11 -21.74
CA LEU A 776 -10.53 31.76 -22.30
C LEU A 776 -9.76 31.80 -23.63
N VAL A 777 -8.74 30.96 -23.78
CA VAL A 777 -7.98 30.85 -25.03
C VAL A 777 -8.73 29.98 -26.03
N GLN A 778 -9.11 28.78 -25.60
CA GLN A 778 -9.87 27.82 -26.41
C GLN A 778 -10.59 26.84 -25.50
N TRP A 779 -11.75 26.35 -25.93
CA TRP A 779 -12.43 25.27 -25.22
C TRP A 779 -11.70 23.92 -25.36
N THR A 780 -11.82 23.11 -24.32
CA THR A 780 -11.32 21.72 -24.28
C THR A 780 -12.37 20.82 -23.61
N LYS A 781 -12.06 19.54 -23.38
CA LYS A 781 -12.87 18.62 -22.56
C LYS A 781 -14.35 18.49 -22.99
N GLY A 782 -14.62 18.62 -24.29
CA GLY A 782 -15.96 18.45 -24.87
C GLY A 782 -16.87 19.69 -24.79
N PHE A 783 -16.37 20.83 -24.32
CA PHE A 783 -17.08 22.10 -24.37
C PHE A 783 -16.93 22.77 -25.73
N ALA A 784 -17.98 23.47 -26.18
CA ALA A 784 -17.97 24.27 -27.40
C ALA A 784 -18.91 25.48 -27.29
N CYS A 785 -19.01 26.07 -26.10
CA CYS A 785 -19.94 27.15 -25.81
C CYS A 785 -19.60 28.40 -26.66
N LYS A 786 -20.53 28.83 -27.50
CA LYS A 786 -20.34 29.99 -28.39
C LYS A 786 -20.25 31.29 -27.59
N GLY A 787 -19.31 32.15 -27.97
CA GLY A 787 -19.17 33.50 -27.39
C GLY A 787 -18.42 33.55 -26.06
N VAL A 788 -17.62 32.53 -25.73
CA VAL A 788 -16.77 32.54 -24.51
C VAL A 788 -15.27 32.65 -24.84
N GLU A 789 -14.81 32.04 -25.94
CA GLU A 789 -13.41 32.15 -26.36
C GLU A 789 -13.03 33.62 -26.62
N GLY A 790 -11.90 34.06 -26.07
CA GLY A 790 -11.44 35.45 -26.06
C GLY A 790 -12.13 36.37 -25.05
N GLN A 791 -13.20 35.93 -24.40
CA GLN A 791 -13.94 36.71 -23.39
C GLN A 791 -13.43 36.46 -21.98
N ASP A 792 -13.63 37.43 -21.09
CA ASP A 792 -13.31 37.28 -19.67
C ASP A 792 -14.38 36.44 -18.96
N VAL A 793 -13.99 35.26 -18.50
CA VAL A 793 -14.90 34.30 -17.86
C VAL A 793 -15.40 34.78 -16.50
N VAL A 794 -14.64 35.66 -15.82
CA VAL A 794 -15.06 36.25 -14.55
C VAL A 794 -16.16 37.28 -14.78
N GLU A 795 -16.06 38.10 -15.82
CA GLU A 795 -17.11 39.05 -16.20
C GLU A 795 -18.40 38.34 -16.61
N LEU A 796 -18.31 37.25 -17.39
CA LEU A 796 -19.46 36.43 -17.78
C LEU A 796 -20.16 35.80 -16.57
N LEU A 797 -19.39 35.25 -15.62
CA LEU A 797 -19.93 34.71 -14.38
C LEU A 797 -20.57 35.79 -13.52
N ARG A 798 -19.89 36.94 -13.32
CA ARG A 798 -20.43 38.09 -12.57
C ARG A 798 -21.73 38.62 -13.18
N ALA A 799 -21.81 38.71 -14.50
CA ALA A 799 -23.03 39.13 -15.21
C ALA A 799 -24.20 38.17 -14.92
N SER A 800 -23.93 36.87 -14.93
CA SER A 800 -24.94 35.84 -14.67
C SER A 800 -25.37 35.80 -13.20
N ILE A 801 -24.44 35.98 -12.26
CA ILE A 801 -24.71 36.08 -10.81
C ILE A 801 -25.60 37.29 -10.49
N ARG A 802 -25.34 38.47 -11.08
CA ARG A 802 -26.14 39.69 -10.86
C ARG A 802 -27.62 39.48 -11.19
N LYS A 803 -27.96 38.61 -12.14
CA LYS A 803 -29.35 38.29 -12.51
C LYS A 803 -30.10 37.50 -11.41
N ARG A 804 -29.42 36.83 -10.47
CA ARG A 804 -30.02 35.91 -9.46
C ARG A 804 -30.24 36.50 -8.07
N GLY A 805 -29.81 37.75 -7.82
CA GLY A 805 -30.01 38.41 -6.52
C GLY A 805 -29.30 37.72 -5.36
N VAL A 806 -28.09 37.19 -5.61
CA VAL A 806 -27.16 36.71 -4.58
C VAL A 806 -25.88 37.55 -4.59
N GLU A 807 -25.29 37.77 -3.42
CA GLU A 807 -24.09 38.58 -3.27
C GLU A 807 -22.82 37.71 -3.23
N ILE A 808 -22.16 37.56 -4.38
CA ILE A 808 -20.90 36.80 -4.50
C ILE A 808 -19.82 37.71 -5.07
N ASP A 809 -18.67 37.75 -4.40
CA ASP A 809 -17.49 38.49 -4.86
C ASP A 809 -16.45 37.55 -5.44
N VAL A 810 -16.29 37.52 -6.76
CA VAL A 810 -15.27 36.65 -7.40
C VAL A 810 -13.90 37.26 -7.14
N MET A 811 -13.16 36.67 -6.20
CA MET A 811 -11.86 37.15 -5.70
C MET A 811 -10.67 36.58 -6.45
N ALA A 812 -10.84 35.39 -7.04
CA ALA A 812 -9.80 34.78 -7.85
C ALA A 812 -10.40 33.86 -8.91
N VAL A 813 -9.75 33.78 -10.07
CA VAL A 813 -9.90 32.69 -11.04
C VAL A 813 -8.58 31.93 -11.12
N VAL A 814 -8.62 30.60 -11.01
CA VAL A 814 -7.43 29.77 -10.91
C VAL A 814 -7.53 28.52 -11.77
N ASN A 815 -6.37 27.96 -12.13
CA ASN A 815 -6.26 26.63 -12.72
C ASN A 815 -6.26 25.55 -11.62
N ASP A 816 -6.65 24.33 -11.96
CA ASP A 816 -6.65 23.20 -11.02
C ASP A 816 -5.26 22.86 -10.46
N THR A 817 -4.20 23.02 -11.24
CA THR A 817 -2.82 22.88 -10.76
C THR A 817 -2.50 23.88 -9.66
N THR A 818 -2.91 25.15 -9.82
CA THR A 818 -2.74 26.22 -8.82
C THR A 818 -3.54 25.91 -7.57
N GLY A 819 -4.78 25.45 -7.72
CA GLY A 819 -5.59 24.99 -6.59
C GLY A 819 -4.91 23.85 -5.83
N THR A 820 -4.39 22.85 -6.55
CA THR A 820 -3.66 21.70 -6.00
C THR A 820 -2.45 22.12 -5.18
N LEU A 821 -1.62 23.03 -5.71
CA LEU A 821 -0.49 23.62 -4.99
C LEU A 821 -0.95 24.30 -3.70
N MET A 822 -1.98 25.15 -3.79
CA MET A 822 -2.47 25.95 -2.65
C MET A 822 -3.10 25.09 -1.55
N SER A 823 -3.85 24.05 -1.94
CA SER A 823 -4.42 23.06 -1.02
C SER A 823 -3.32 22.31 -0.26
N CYS A 824 -2.29 21.82 -0.95
CA CYS A 824 -1.16 21.16 -0.32
C CYS A 824 -0.31 22.14 0.52
N ALA A 825 -0.14 23.39 0.06
CA ALA A 825 0.62 24.41 0.78
C ALA A 825 -0.01 24.83 2.12
N HIS A 826 -1.33 24.72 2.24
CA HIS A 826 -2.02 24.90 3.52
C HIS A 826 -1.69 23.80 4.53
N LYS A 827 -1.44 22.56 4.09
CA LYS A 827 -1.00 21.46 4.97
C LYS A 827 0.51 21.51 5.23
N ASN A 828 1.30 21.71 4.18
CA ASN A 828 2.75 21.83 4.26
C ASN A 828 3.24 23.04 3.48
N ARG A 829 3.72 24.05 4.22
CA ARG A 829 4.16 25.33 3.66
C ARG A 829 5.39 25.23 2.76
N GLU A 830 6.04 24.08 2.64
CA GLU A 830 7.11 23.84 1.66
C GLU A 830 6.58 23.41 0.28
N CYS A 831 5.26 23.28 0.12
CA CYS A 831 4.65 23.00 -1.19
C CYS A 831 4.80 24.19 -2.13
N ARG A 832 5.56 23.99 -3.21
CA ARG A 832 5.85 25.02 -4.23
C ARG A 832 5.61 24.55 -5.66
N VAL A 833 5.16 23.31 -5.84
CA VAL A 833 4.81 22.71 -7.13
C VAL A 833 3.45 22.04 -6.99
N GLY A 834 2.56 22.25 -7.96
CA GLY A 834 1.28 21.55 -8.08
C GLY A 834 1.21 20.85 -9.42
N VAL A 835 0.90 19.55 -9.44
CA VAL A 835 0.88 18.70 -10.64
C VAL A 835 -0.47 18.01 -10.75
N ILE A 836 -1.05 17.98 -11.95
CA ILE A 836 -2.21 17.17 -12.28
C ILE A 836 -1.78 16.06 -13.23
N VAL A 837 -2.08 14.80 -12.89
CA VAL A 837 -1.96 13.64 -13.79
C VAL A 837 -3.27 12.85 -13.76
N GLY A 838 -4.21 13.25 -14.61
CA GLY A 838 -5.57 12.71 -14.68
C GLY A 838 -6.03 12.55 -16.12
N THR A 839 -7.23 13.05 -16.44
CA THR A 839 -7.72 13.10 -17.83
C THR A 839 -6.76 13.88 -18.74
N GLY A 840 -6.19 14.98 -18.22
CA GLY A 840 -5.07 15.71 -18.82
C GLY A 840 -3.83 15.70 -17.92
N THR A 841 -2.79 16.41 -18.32
CA THR A 841 -1.61 16.65 -17.48
C THR A 841 -1.18 18.11 -17.53
N ASN A 842 -0.93 18.69 -16.36
CA ASN A 842 -0.43 20.06 -16.23
C ASN A 842 0.37 20.23 -14.94
N ALA A 843 1.16 21.30 -14.85
CA ALA A 843 1.81 21.69 -13.61
C ALA A 843 1.84 23.21 -13.43
N CYS A 844 1.95 23.64 -12.19
CA CYS A 844 2.32 24.99 -11.81
C CYS A 844 3.42 24.96 -10.74
N TYR A 845 4.17 26.04 -10.64
CA TYR A 845 5.17 26.20 -9.58
C TYR A 845 5.39 27.65 -9.21
N MET A 846 6.00 27.89 -8.05
CA MET A 846 6.41 29.24 -7.62
C MET A 846 7.69 29.68 -8.34
N GLU A 847 7.57 30.63 -9.25
CA GLU A 847 8.66 31.24 -10.00
C GLU A 847 9.08 32.59 -9.40
N SER A 848 10.33 32.98 -9.63
CA SER A 848 10.87 34.30 -9.31
C SER A 848 10.30 35.37 -10.23
N VAL A 849 9.74 36.45 -9.68
CA VAL A 849 9.14 37.56 -10.44
C VAL A 849 10.09 38.13 -11.51
N PRO A 850 11.40 38.37 -11.23
CA PRO A 850 12.36 38.79 -12.25
C PRO A 850 12.44 37.90 -13.50
N ASN A 851 12.10 36.61 -13.40
CA ASN A 851 12.12 35.69 -14.53
C ASN A 851 10.82 35.74 -15.35
N ALA A 852 9.70 36.19 -14.76
CA ALA A 852 8.39 36.18 -15.39
C ALA A 852 8.07 37.52 -16.10
N GLU A 853 8.70 37.78 -17.24
CA GLU A 853 8.62 39.09 -17.94
C GLU A 853 7.19 39.48 -18.42
N LEU A 854 6.28 38.52 -18.50
CA LEU A 854 4.87 38.73 -18.80
C LEU A 854 4.05 39.20 -17.58
N PHE A 855 4.61 39.08 -16.39
CA PHE A 855 3.99 39.56 -15.17
C PHE A 855 4.05 41.09 -15.13
N ALA A 856 2.91 41.73 -15.34
CA ALA A 856 2.74 43.16 -15.22
C ALA A 856 2.00 43.44 -13.90
N ASP A 857 2.74 43.72 -12.83
CA ASP A 857 2.17 44.18 -11.57
C ASP A 857 2.54 45.63 -11.33
N GLU A 858 1.53 46.46 -11.11
CA GLU A 858 1.65 47.88 -10.78
C GLU A 858 1.93 48.09 -9.27
N PHE A 859 1.83 47.02 -8.46
CA PHE A 859 2.00 47.08 -7.02
C PHE A 859 3.30 46.42 -6.54
N ALA A 860 4.04 47.16 -5.71
CA ALA A 860 5.22 46.67 -5.00
C ALA A 860 4.80 45.68 -3.89
N ALA A 861 4.40 44.46 -4.27
CA ALA A 861 4.06 43.44 -3.31
C ALA A 861 5.34 42.89 -2.61
N PRO A 862 5.23 42.43 -1.35
CA PRO A 862 6.38 42.11 -0.50
C PRO A 862 7.09 40.78 -0.79
N THR A 863 6.65 40.00 -1.77
CA THR A 863 7.23 38.68 -2.11
C THR A 863 7.85 38.67 -3.50
N ASP A 864 9.04 38.08 -3.62
CA ASP A 864 9.77 37.95 -4.90
C ASP A 864 9.23 36.84 -5.82
N GLY A 865 8.10 36.19 -5.46
CA GLY A 865 7.57 35.02 -6.15
C GLY A 865 6.17 35.23 -6.76
N VAL A 866 5.89 34.49 -7.84
CA VAL A 866 4.57 34.35 -8.46
C VAL A 866 4.36 32.92 -8.92
N ILE A 867 3.17 32.34 -8.68
CA ILE A 867 2.84 31.03 -9.23
C ILE A 867 2.65 31.16 -10.75
N VAL A 868 3.37 30.33 -11.50
CA VAL A 868 3.26 30.21 -12.95
C VAL A 868 2.58 28.89 -13.29
N ASN A 869 1.50 28.97 -14.07
CA ASN A 869 0.87 27.81 -14.69
C ASN A 869 1.61 27.49 -15.99
N THR A 870 2.22 26.30 -16.07
CA THR A 870 3.10 25.96 -17.18
C THR A 870 2.32 25.73 -18.48
N GLU A 871 1.12 25.13 -18.39
CA GLU A 871 0.42 24.55 -19.54
C GLU A 871 1.34 23.62 -20.35
N TRP A 872 2.15 22.80 -19.65
CA TRP A 872 3.19 21.96 -20.26
C TRP A 872 2.66 20.88 -21.21
N GLY A 873 1.34 20.70 -21.30
CA GLY A 873 0.72 19.69 -22.16
C GLY A 873 1.03 19.92 -23.64
N ALA A 874 1.28 21.18 -24.03
CA ALA A 874 1.68 21.60 -25.38
C ALA A 874 3.17 21.41 -25.69
N PHE A 875 3.98 20.94 -24.72
CA PHE A 875 5.39 20.67 -24.97
C PHE A 875 5.55 19.67 -26.13
N GLY A 876 6.46 19.97 -27.06
CA GLY A 876 6.66 19.15 -28.25
C GLY A 876 5.79 19.51 -29.45
N ASP A 877 4.79 20.39 -29.32
CA ASP A 877 3.94 20.85 -30.44
C ASP A 877 4.75 21.47 -31.61
N ASN A 878 5.97 21.93 -31.33
CA ASN A 878 6.93 22.47 -32.31
C ASN A 878 7.91 21.41 -32.86
N GLY A 879 7.72 20.13 -32.55
CA GLY A 879 8.53 19.00 -33.03
C GLY A 879 9.74 18.64 -32.17
N VAL A 880 10.01 19.34 -31.06
CA VAL A 880 11.21 19.07 -30.24
C VAL A 880 11.17 17.70 -29.55
N LEU A 881 10.01 17.06 -29.45
CA LEU A 881 9.82 15.73 -28.87
C LEU A 881 9.72 14.59 -29.90
N ASP A 882 9.96 14.85 -31.19
CA ASP A 882 9.81 13.83 -32.23
C ASP A 882 10.74 12.62 -32.04
N PHE A 883 11.85 12.78 -31.29
CA PHE A 883 12.79 11.69 -30.99
C PHE A 883 12.32 10.69 -29.93
N VAL A 884 11.25 10.97 -29.19
CA VAL A 884 10.62 10.05 -28.21
C VAL A 884 9.22 9.61 -28.63
N ARG A 885 8.68 10.20 -29.71
CA ARG A 885 7.38 9.82 -30.28
C ARG A 885 7.56 8.61 -31.18
N THR A 886 6.54 7.75 -31.17
CA THR A 886 6.44 6.55 -32.00
C THR A 886 5.35 6.73 -33.06
N ASP A 887 5.31 5.82 -34.04
CA ASP A 887 4.24 5.79 -35.04
C ASP A 887 2.85 5.67 -34.41
N TRP A 888 2.74 5.04 -33.23
CA TRP A 888 1.47 4.96 -32.49
C TRP A 888 1.08 6.29 -31.86
N ASP A 889 2.03 7.06 -31.35
CA ASP A 889 1.77 8.42 -30.85
C ASP A 889 1.25 9.32 -31.99
N ASP A 890 1.80 9.13 -33.19
CA ASP A 890 1.39 9.84 -34.40
C ASP A 890 -0.02 9.43 -34.89
N GLU A 891 -0.37 8.15 -34.77
CA GLU A 891 -1.72 7.64 -35.01
C GLU A 891 -2.71 8.30 -34.05
N VAL A 892 -2.44 8.23 -32.73
CA VAL A 892 -3.30 8.82 -31.70
C VAL A 892 -3.45 10.33 -31.91
N ASN A 893 -2.36 11.03 -32.23
CA ASN A 893 -2.40 12.46 -32.54
C ASN A 893 -3.22 12.76 -33.80
N THR A 894 -3.07 11.96 -34.86
CA THR A 894 -3.77 12.16 -36.15
C THR A 894 -5.28 12.05 -36.02
N TYR A 895 -5.77 11.11 -35.19
CA TYR A 895 -7.21 10.88 -34.99
C TYR A 895 -7.80 11.62 -33.80
N SER A 896 -6.98 12.36 -33.04
CA SER A 896 -7.47 13.22 -31.97
C SER A 896 -8.19 14.47 -32.50
N LEU A 897 -9.10 15.04 -31.70
CA LEU A 897 -9.81 16.29 -32.00
C LEU A 897 -8.87 17.49 -32.21
N ASN A 898 -7.75 17.49 -31.50
CA ASN A 898 -6.75 18.56 -31.48
C ASN A 898 -5.44 18.10 -32.15
N LYS A 899 -5.52 17.68 -33.42
CA LYS A 899 -4.37 17.21 -34.20
C LYS A 899 -3.22 18.23 -34.20
N GLY A 900 -2.02 17.75 -33.90
CA GLY A 900 -0.79 18.56 -33.84
C GLY A 900 -0.69 19.46 -32.61
N ARG A 901 -1.56 19.27 -31.62
CA ARG A 901 -1.57 20.00 -30.35
C ARG A 901 -1.52 19.06 -29.16
N GLN A 902 -1.08 19.57 -28.01
CA GLN A 902 -1.05 18.84 -26.74
C GLN A 902 -0.23 17.54 -26.82
N LEU A 903 0.88 17.55 -27.55
CA LEU A 903 1.62 16.32 -27.85
C LEU A 903 2.22 15.65 -26.59
N PHE A 904 2.74 16.43 -25.64
CA PHE A 904 3.21 15.89 -24.37
C PHE A 904 2.08 15.29 -23.52
N GLU A 905 0.93 15.96 -23.48
CA GLU A 905 -0.24 15.46 -22.76
C GLU A 905 -0.79 14.15 -23.34
N LYS A 906 -0.72 13.96 -24.66
CA LYS A 906 -1.14 12.72 -25.34
C LYS A 906 -0.27 11.52 -24.99
N MET A 907 1.00 11.73 -24.64
CA MET A 907 1.90 10.65 -24.25
C MET A 907 1.76 10.22 -22.77
N ILE A 908 1.05 11.00 -21.94
CA ILE A 908 1.03 10.84 -20.47
C ILE A 908 -0.38 10.61 -19.92
N SER A 909 -1.35 11.41 -20.35
CA SER A 909 -2.61 11.55 -19.63
C SER A 909 -3.57 10.37 -19.83
N GLY A 910 -4.47 10.20 -18.86
CA GLY A 910 -5.46 9.13 -18.85
C GLY A 910 -6.47 9.20 -20.00
N MET A 911 -6.66 10.35 -20.66
CA MET A 911 -7.50 10.43 -21.87
C MET A 911 -6.93 9.63 -23.04
N TYR A 912 -5.60 9.57 -23.16
CA TYR A 912 -4.92 8.96 -24.31
C TYR A 912 -4.21 7.65 -23.96
N MET A 913 -3.93 7.38 -22.67
CA MET A 913 -3.25 6.16 -22.22
C MET A 913 -3.90 4.87 -22.74
N GLY A 914 -5.23 4.74 -22.61
CA GLY A 914 -5.95 3.57 -23.13
C GLY A 914 -5.96 3.51 -24.66
N GLU A 915 -6.03 4.65 -25.32
CA GLU A 915 -6.00 4.74 -26.78
C GLU A 915 -4.62 4.38 -27.37
N MET A 916 -3.55 4.71 -26.66
CA MET A 916 -2.19 4.27 -26.98
C MET A 916 -2.08 2.74 -26.91
N VAL A 917 -2.57 2.12 -25.83
CA VAL A 917 -2.63 0.66 -25.71
C VAL A 917 -3.46 0.05 -26.84
N ARG A 918 -4.63 0.62 -27.15
CA ARG A 918 -5.48 0.17 -28.26
C ARG A 918 -4.76 0.22 -29.60
N SER A 919 -4.11 1.34 -29.92
CA SER A 919 -3.37 1.54 -31.19
C SER A 919 -2.27 0.49 -31.36
N ILE A 920 -1.47 0.24 -30.31
CA ILE A 920 -0.44 -0.80 -30.31
C ILE A 920 -1.07 -2.18 -30.52
N VAL A 921 -2.05 -2.55 -29.70
CA VAL A 921 -2.69 -3.87 -29.75
C VAL A 921 -3.35 -4.10 -31.11
N ALA A 922 -4.02 -3.09 -31.67
CA ALA A 922 -4.63 -3.15 -33.00
C ALA A 922 -3.56 -3.30 -34.10
N SER A 923 -2.45 -2.56 -34.03
CA SER A 923 -1.35 -2.66 -34.98
C SER A 923 -0.72 -4.06 -34.96
N LEU A 924 -0.39 -4.59 -33.78
CA LEU A 924 0.18 -5.92 -33.62
C LEU A 924 -0.81 -7.04 -34.02
N THR A 925 -2.11 -6.81 -33.85
CA THR A 925 -3.15 -7.70 -34.35
C THR A 925 -3.15 -7.71 -35.89
N ARG A 926 -3.13 -6.55 -36.56
CA ARG A 926 -3.05 -6.48 -38.03
C ARG A 926 -1.80 -7.17 -38.59
N GLN A 927 -0.70 -7.15 -37.84
CA GLN A 927 0.54 -7.85 -38.20
C GLN A 927 0.50 -9.37 -37.94
N GLY A 928 -0.59 -9.90 -37.38
CA GLY A 928 -0.75 -11.30 -37.01
C GLY A 928 0.07 -11.73 -35.78
N LEU A 929 0.60 -10.77 -35.01
CA LEU A 929 1.38 -11.02 -33.80
C LEU A 929 0.51 -11.22 -32.56
N LEU A 930 -0.67 -10.61 -32.53
CA LEU A 930 -1.70 -10.81 -31.50
C LEU A 930 -2.98 -11.41 -32.09
N PHE A 931 -3.69 -12.18 -31.27
CA PHE A 931 -5.00 -12.78 -31.54
C PHE A 931 -5.12 -13.53 -32.87
N GLU A 932 -4.01 -14.10 -33.37
CA GLU A 932 -3.93 -14.74 -34.70
C GLU A 932 -4.38 -13.83 -35.86
N GLY A 933 -4.31 -12.52 -35.69
CA GLY A 933 -4.82 -11.55 -36.65
C GLY A 933 -6.33 -11.27 -36.58
N LYS A 934 -7.05 -11.91 -35.64
CA LYS A 934 -8.50 -11.76 -35.47
C LYS A 934 -8.79 -10.73 -34.36
N GLY A 935 -8.93 -9.47 -34.75
CA GLY A 935 -9.40 -8.40 -33.85
C GLY A 935 -10.93 -8.34 -33.74
N SER A 936 -11.43 -7.36 -32.99
CA SER A 936 -12.86 -7.04 -32.86
C SER A 936 -13.17 -5.65 -33.42
N GLU A 937 -14.46 -5.36 -33.67
CA GLU A 937 -14.90 -4.01 -34.08
C GLU A 937 -14.52 -2.96 -33.03
N LYS A 938 -14.69 -3.28 -31.75
CA LYS A 938 -14.26 -2.42 -30.63
C LYS A 938 -12.75 -2.16 -30.63
N LEU A 939 -11.91 -3.16 -30.90
CA LEU A 939 -10.45 -2.97 -30.95
C LEU A 939 -10.04 -1.98 -32.03
N PHE A 940 -10.74 -1.98 -33.17
CA PHE A 940 -10.45 -1.09 -34.29
C PHE A 940 -11.19 0.24 -34.24
N THR A 941 -12.02 0.46 -33.22
CA THR A 941 -12.74 1.72 -32.99
C THR A 941 -11.97 2.58 -31.99
N PRO A 942 -11.61 3.84 -32.33
CA PRO A 942 -10.92 4.74 -31.43
C PRO A 942 -11.66 4.94 -30.10
N HIS A 943 -10.90 5.09 -29.02
CA HIS A 943 -11.34 5.37 -27.65
C HIS A 943 -12.17 4.28 -26.97
N CYS A 944 -12.33 3.09 -27.57
CA CYS A 944 -13.02 1.96 -26.94
C CYS A 944 -12.22 1.32 -25.80
N PHE A 945 -10.88 1.40 -25.82
CA PHE A 945 -10.05 0.89 -24.75
C PHE A 945 -9.84 1.97 -23.68
N GLN A 946 -10.50 1.83 -22.54
CA GLN A 946 -10.46 2.84 -21.49
C GLN A 946 -9.16 2.77 -20.68
N SER A 947 -8.69 3.90 -20.16
CA SER A 947 -7.55 3.96 -19.23
C SER A 947 -7.78 3.16 -17.95
N ALA A 948 -9.03 3.00 -17.51
CA ALA A 948 -9.39 2.10 -16.42
C ALA A 948 -8.97 0.65 -16.69
N PHE A 949 -9.00 0.18 -17.94
CA PHE A 949 -8.53 -1.16 -18.29
C PHE A 949 -7.03 -1.31 -18.06
N VAL A 950 -6.24 -0.27 -18.33
CA VAL A 950 -4.79 -0.27 -18.03
C VAL A 950 -4.56 -0.44 -16.52
N SER A 951 -5.27 0.35 -15.69
CA SER A 951 -5.19 0.22 -14.24
C SER A 951 -5.68 -1.13 -13.72
N TRP A 952 -6.73 -1.72 -14.31
CA TRP A 952 -7.21 -3.05 -13.95
C TRP A 952 -6.18 -4.13 -14.29
N ILE A 953 -5.64 -4.09 -15.51
CA ILE A 953 -4.65 -5.07 -16.00
C ILE A 953 -3.38 -5.04 -15.16
N GLU A 954 -2.91 -3.86 -14.74
CA GLU A 954 -1.72 -3.73 -13.89
C GLU A 954 -2.01 -3.90 -12.39
N SER A 955 -3.28 -4.04 -11.98
CA SER A 955 -3.60 -4.29 -10.56
C SER A 955 -3.41 -5.75 -10.14
N GLU A 956 -3.26 -6.66 -11.11
CA GLU A 956 -3.02 -8.08 -10.87
C GLU A 956 -1.53 -8.43 -11.09
N PRO A 957 -0.97 -9.41 -10.35
CA PRO A 957 0.40 -9.85 -10.56
C PRO A 957 0.64 -10.36 -11.99
N LYS A 958 1.86 -10.18 -12.51
CA LYS A 958 2.24 -10.67 -13.85
C LYS A 958 1.98 -12.18 -13.97
N GLY A 959 1.30 -12.58 -15.05
CA GLY A 959 0.93 -13.98 -15.29
C GLY A 959 -0.39 -14.42 -14.65
N VAL A 960 -1.05 -13.55 -13.86
CA VAL A 960 -2.46 -13.68 -13.50
C VAL A 960 -3.28 -12.88 -14.51
N PHE A 961 -4.38 -13.43 -15.04
CA PHE A 961 -5.12 -12.80 -16.16
C PHE A 961 -6.60 -12.57 -15.88
N ILE A 962 -7.03 -12.40 -14.63
CA ILE A 962 -8.44 -12.22 -14.28
C ILE A 962 -8.94 -10.88 -14.84
N GLN A 963 -8.26 -9.79 -14.50
CA GLN A 963 -8.60 -8.45 -14.96
C GLN A 963 -8.30 -8.28 -16.46
N THR A 964 -7.21 -8.89 -16.93
CA THR A 964 -6.85 -8.90 -18.35
C THR A 964 -7.90 -9.61 -19.20
N ARG A 965 -8.39 -10.79 -18.78
CA ARG A 965 -9.49 -11.47 -19.47
C ARG A 965 -10.78 -10.67 -19.42
N LYS A 966 -11.08 -9.99 -18.31
CA LYS A 966 -12.24 -9.09 -18.20
C LYS A 966 -12.14 -7.93 -19.20
N ALA A 967 -11.00 -7.25 -19.25
CA ALA A 967 -10.76 -6.17 -20.22
C ALA A 967 -10.85 -6.68 -21.66
N MET A 968 -10.29 -7.86 -21.96
CA MET A 968 -10.43 -8.48 -23.29
C MET A 968 -11.88 -8.84 -23.62
N ALA A 969 -12.66 -9.34 -22.66
CA ALA A 969 -14.07 -9.64 -22.86
C ALA A 969 -14.90 -8.38 -23.16
N GLU A 970 -14.67 -7.28 -22.45
CA GLU A 970 -15.30 -5.97 -22.73
C GLU A 970 -14.95 -5.45 -24.13
N MET A 971 -13.78 -5.82 -24.65
CA MET A 971 -13.31 -5.51 -26.00
C MET A 971 -13.75 -6.54 -27.06
N ASP A 972 -14.62 -7.50 -26.72
CA ASP A 972 -15.05 -8.61 -27.60
C ASP A 972 -13.88 -9.49 -28.12
N LEU A 973 -12.83 -9.65 -27.31
CA LEU A 973 -11.62 -10.44 -27.57
C LEU A 973 -11.52 -11.65 -26.64
N SER A 974 -12.65 -12.31 -26.37
CA SER A 974 -12.72 -13.46 -25.45
C SER A 974 -11.91 -14.68 -25.92
N HIS A 975 -11.53 -14.72 -27.20
CA HIS A 975 -10.68 -15.75 -27.79
C HIS A 975 -9.18 -15.53 -27.57
N ALA A 976 -8.78 -14.48 -26.85
CA ALA A 976 -7.38 -14.19 -26.54
C ALA A 976 -6.69 -15.38 -25.84
N SER A 977 -5.54 -15.81 -26.38
CA SER A 977 -4.69 -16.83 -25.77
C SER A 977 -3.95 -16.28 -24.55
N GLU A 978 -3.40 -17.14 -23.69
CA GLU A 978 -2.59 -16.67 -22.54
C GLU A 978 -1.37 -15.86 -22.99
N ASP A 979 -0.75 -16.20 -24.12
CA ASP A 979 0.34 -15.41 -24.69
C ASP A 979 -0.12 -14.02 -25.14
N ASP A 980 -1.36 -13.88 -25.63
CA ASP A 980 -1.94 -12.57 -25.94
C ASP A 980 -2.17 -11.76 -24.67
N LEU A 981 -2.71 -12.39 -23.62
CA LEU A 981 -2.99 -11.74 -22.35
C LEU A 981 -1.69 -11.25 -21.69
N PHE A 982 -0.64 -12.06 -21.70
CA PHE A 982 0.68 -11.65 -21.22
C PHE A 982 1.26 -10.50 -22.05
N SER A 983 1.10 -10.55 -23.38
CA SER A 983 1.53 -9.48 -24.27
C SER A 983 0.79 -8.17 -23.98
N VAL A 984 -0.52 -8.22 -23.73
CA VAL A 984 -1.32 -7.05 -23.36
C VAL A 984 -0.87 -6.48 -22.01
N GLN A 985 -0.60 -7.32 -21.00
CA GLN A 985 -0.03 -6.89 -19.72
C GLN A 985 1.27 -6.11 -19.90
N MET A 986 2.21 -6.66 -20.68
CA MET A 986 3.49 -6.01 -20.97
C MET A 986 3.32 -4.68 -21.71
N ILE A 987 2.35 -4.58 -22.63
CA ILE A 987 2.07 -3.33 -23.35
C ILE A 987 1.51 -2.28 -22.39
N CYS A 988 0.56 -2.64 -21.52
CA CYS A 988 0.04 -1.75 -20.47
C CYS A 988 1.18 -1.20 -19.60
N GLU A 989 2.00 -2.09 -19.05
CA GLU A 989 3.16 -1.73 -18.20
C GLU A 989 4.12 -0.77 -18.92
N ARG A 990 4.42 -1.01 -20.20
CA ARG A 990 5.31 -0.12 -20.98
C ARG A 990 4.70 1.27 -21.14
N ILE A 991 3.40 1.37 -21.38
CA ILE A 991 2.73 2.66 -21.57
C ILE A 991 2.62 3.44 -20.27
N SER A 992 2.20 2.79 -19.18
CA SER A 992 2.10 3.46 -17.87
C SER A 992 3.49 3.87 -17.35
N THR A 993 4.51 3.03 -17.50
CA THR A 993 5.91 3.34 -17.14
C THR A 993 6.46 4.49 -17.96
N ARG A 994 6.26 4.49 -19.29
CA ARG A 994 6.67 5.59 -20.17
C ARG A 994 6.01 6.90 -19.75
N ALA A 995 4.71 6.90 -19.48
CA ALA A 995 3.97 8.06 -19.02
C ALA A 995 4.50 8.59 -17.68
N ALA A 996 4.74 7.70 -16.71
CA ALA A 996 5.31 8.03 -15.40
C ALA A 996 6.72 8.64 -15.52
N HIS A 997 7.56 8.10 -16.40
CA HIS A 997 8.91 8.61 -16.62
C HIS A 997 8.93 9.98 -17.31
N LEU A 998 8.07 10.20 -18.31
CA LEU A 998 7.97 11.50 -18.98
C LEU A 998 7.51 12.60 -18.02
N VAL A 999 6.48 12.35 -17.20
CA VAL A 999 6.06 13.34 -16.18
C VAL A 999 7.12 13.54 -15.10
N SER A 1000 7.87 12.48 -14.74
CA SER A 1000 8.99 12.59 -13.79
C SER A 1000 10.11 13.50 -14.30
N ALA A 1001 10.48 13.37 -15.57
CA ALA A 1001 11.43 14.27 -16.22
C ALA A 1001 10.96 15.72 -16.15
N ALA A 1002 9.67 15.97 -16.38
CA ALA A 1002 9.11 17.31 -16.29
C ALA A 1002 9.10 17.88 -14.86
N ILE A 1003 8.79 17.05 -13.85
CA ILE A 1003 8.88 17.45 -12.43
C ILE A 1003 10.34 17.73 -12.04
N ALA A 1004 11.27 16.87 -12.44
CA ALA A 1004 12.70 17.06 -12.19
C ALA A 1004 13.21 18.37 -12.81
N THR A 1005 12.78 18.72 -14.03
CA THR A 1005 13.07 20.02 -14.64
C THR A 1005 12.62 21.18 -13.76
N VAL A 1006 11.40 21.13 -13.21
CA VAL A 1006 10.90 22.18 -12.30
C VAL A 1006 11.75 22.27 -11.04
N LEU A 1007 12.03 21.13 -10.38
CA LEU A 1007 12.82 21.09 -9.14
C LEU A 1007 14.24 21.63 -9.36
N ASN A 1008 14.91 21.17 -10.43
CA ASN A 1008 16.25 21.60 -10.81
C ASN A 1008 16.30 23.09 -11.23
N LYS A 1009 15.22 23.62 -11.81
CA LYS A 1009 15.09 25.04 -12.14
C LYS A 1009 14.90 25.91 -10.90
N MET A 1010 14.08 25.45 -9.95
CA MET A 1010 13.78 26.18 -8.71
C MET A 1010 14.95 26.22 -7.73
N ARG A 1011 15.81 25.19 -7.75
CA ARG A 1011 17.03 25.09 -6.92
C ARG A 1011 16.78 25.28 -5.41
N ARG A 1012 15.64 24.78 -4.94
CA ARG A 1012 15.28 24.83 -3.51
C ARG A 1012 15.87 23.62 -2.78
N PRO A 1013 16.43 23.78 -1.56
CA PRO A 1013 16.94 22.65 -0.78
C PRO A 1013 15.88 21.58 -0.50
N PHE A 1014 14.63 22.00 -0.29
CA PHE A 1014 13.49 21.13 -0.09
C PHE A 1014 12.24 21.72 -0.75
N THR A 1015 11.45 20.87 -1.41
CA THR A 1015 10.18 21.25 -2.04
C THR A 1015 9.15 20.14 -1.88
N VAL A 1016 7.93 20.48 -1.45
CA VAL A 1016 6.80 19.54 -1.58
C VAL A 1016 6.14 19.74 -2.95
N VAL A 1017 5.86 18.62 -3.61
CA VAL A 1017 5.14 18.53 -4.88
C VAL A 1017 3.74 18.03 -4.57
N GLY A 1018 2.74 18.92 -4.63
CA GLY A 1018 1.34 18.56 -4.51
C GLY A 1018 0.87 17.90 -5.80
N VAL A 1019 0.33 16.68 -5.74
CA VAL A 1019 -0.13 15.94 -6.93
C VAL A 1019 -1.61 15.59 -6.80
N ASP A 1020 -2.36 15.74 -7.89
CA ASP A 1020 -3.75 15.30 -8.03
C ASP A 1020 -3.96 14.66 -9.42
N GLY A 1021 -5.12 14.06 -9.67
CA GLY A 1021 -5.52 13.45 -10.93
C GLY A 1021 -5.80 11.96 -10.84
N SER A 1022 -6.71 11.49 -11.70
CA SER A 1022 -7.22 10.11 -11.69
C SER A 1022 -6.15 9.06 -11.97
N VAL A 1023 -5.19 9.31 -12.87
CA VAL A 1023 -4.11 8.36 -13.17
C VAL A 1023 -3.22 8.20 -11.96
N TYR A 1024 -2.78 9.31 -11.36
CA TYR A 1024 -1.94 9.27 -10.15
C TYR A 1024 -2.64 8.61 -8.96
N ARG A 1025 -3.95 8.85 -8.78
CA ARG A 1025 -4.73 8.31 -7.65
C ARG A 1025 -5.07 6.83 -7.77
N TYR A 1026 -5.41 6.36 -8.97
CA TYR A 1026 -6.04 5.04 -9.14
C TYR A 1026 -5.15 4.00 -9.85
N HIS A 1027 -4.10 4.43 -10.53
CA HIS A 1027 -3.18 3.49 -11.17
C HIS A 1027 -2.24 2.86 -10.12
N PRO A 1028 -2.13 1.52 -10.05
CA PRO A 1028 -1.50 0.82 -8.94
C PRO A 1028 -0.02 1.15 -8.75
N HIS A 1029 0.71 1.40 -9.83
CA HIS A 1029 2.17 1.60 -9.80
C HIS A 1029 2.63 3.04 -10.13
N PHE A 1030 1.71 3.94 -10.50
CA PHE A 1030 2.10 5.21 -11.10
C PHE A 1030 2.79 6.15 -10.09
N HIS A 1031 2.33 6.15 -8.84
CA HIS A 1031 2.97 6.89 -7.76
C HIS A 1031 4.44 6.47 -7.58
N ASP A 1032 4.68 5.17 -7.42
CA ASP A 1032 6.01 4.64 -7.11
C ASP A 1032 6.99 4.85 -8.27
N LEU A 1033 6.55 4.58 -9.50
CA LEU A 1033 7.34 4.83 -10.71
C LEU A 1033 7.69 6.31 -10.85
N MET A 1034 6.72 7.20 -10.63
CA MET A 1034 6.93 8.63 -10.73
C MET A 1034 7.87 9.15 -9.65
N ALA A 1035 7.68 8.71 -8.39
CA ALA A 1035 8.52 9.12 -7.27
C ALA A 1035 9.98 8.68 -7.46
N ALA A 1036 10.19 7.40 -7.81
CA ALA A 1036 11.51 6.83 -8.03
C ALA A 1036 12.26 7.52 -9.18
N LYS A 1037 11.60 7.67 -10.35
CA LYS A 1037 12.24 8.28 -11.53
C LYS A 1037 12.47 9.78 -11.33
N THR A 1038 11.58 10.50 -10.63
CA THR A 1038 11.81 11.92 -10.30
C THR A 1038 13.04 12.06 -9.40
N ALA A 1039 13.21 11.19 -8.40
CA ALA A 1039 14.38 11.19 -7.52
C ALA A 1039 15.68 10.90 -8.26
N GLU A 1040 15.64 10.03 -9.26
CA GLU A 1040 16.79 9.69 -10.08
C GLU A 1040 17.24 10.84 -11.00
N LEU A 1041 16.30 11.62 -11.55
CA LEU A 1041 16.58 12.72 -12.50
C LEU A 1041 16.80 14.09 -11.83
N THR A 1042 16.48 14.22 -10.54
CA THR A 1042 16.64 15.48 -9.79
C THR A 1042 18.06 15.55 -9.22
N ASP A 1043 18.67 16.73 -9.26
CA ASP A 1043 19.97 16.95 -8.61
C ASP A 1043 19.86 16.60 -7.11
N PRO A 1044 20.75 15.75 -6.56
CA PRO A 1044 20.70 15.32 -5.17
C PRO A 1044 20.71 16.47 -4.14
N ALA A 1045 21.14 17.68 -4.52
CA ALA A 1045 21.08 18.86 -3.68
C ALA A 1045 19.66 19.38 -3.42
N TYR A 1046 18.69 19.02 -4.27
CA TYR A 1046 17.29 19.47 -4.18
C TYR A 1046 16.38 18.31 -3.77
N ARG A 1047 16.11 18.21 -2.47
CA ARG A 1047 15.22 17.17 -1.94
C ARG A 1047 13.77 17.51 -2.22
N PHE A 1048 12.93 16.51 -2.38
CA PHE A 1048 11.49 16.71 -2.51
C PHE A 1048 10.68 15.62 -1.82
N GLU A 1049 9.39 15.89 -1.66
CA GLU A 1049 8.38 14.96 -1.19
C GLU A 1049 7.12 15.13 -2.06
N MET A 1050 6.48 14.02 -2.45
CA MET A 1050 5.21 14.07 -3.16
C MET A 1050 4.04 13.93 -2.19
N MET A 1051 3.10 14.87 -2.25
CA MET A 1051 1.92 14.91 -1.38
C MET A 1051 0.66 14.82 -2.23
N LEU A 1052 -0.18 13.82 -1.98
CA LEU A 1052 -1.49 13.74 -2.61
C LEU A 1052 -2.37 14.90 -2.13
N SER A 1053 -2.94 15.65 -3.07
CA SER A 1053 -3.90 16.71 -2.78
C SER A 1053 -5.28 16.13 -2.56
N GLU A 1054 -5.86 16.38 -1.39
CA GLU A 1054 -7.26 16.10 -1.10
C GLU A 1054 -8.09 17.31 -1.54
N ASP A 1055 -8.85 17.13 -2.63
CA ASP A 1055 -9.74 18.14 -3.20
C ASP A 1055 -9.05 19.44 -3.66
N GLY A 1056 -7.96 19.30 -4.44
CA GLY A 1056 -7.08 20.40 -4.85
C GLY A 1056 -7.81 21.54 -5.59
N SER A 1057 -8.73 21.22 -6.50
CA SER A 1057 -9.44 22.22 -7.30
C SER A 1057 -10.49 23.02 -6.52
N GLY A 1058 -11.24 22.39 -5.61
CA GLY A 1058 -12.24 23.07 -4.79
C GLY A 1058 -11.60 23.85 -3.64
N ARG A 1059 -10.89 23.13 -2.75
CA ARG A 1059 -10.25 23.72 -1.57
C ARG A 1059 -9.20 24.76 -1.93
N GLY A 1060 -8.40 24.49 -2.96
CA GLY A 1060 -7.37 25.40 -3.43
C GLY A 1060 -7.91 26.74 -3.89
N ALA A 1061 -9.04 26.76 -4.61
CA ALA A 1061 -9.67 28.00 -5.07
C ALA A 1061 -10.08 28.90 -3.89
N ALA A 1062 -10.73 28.33 -2.89
CA ALA A 1062 -11.12 29.08 -1.68
C ALA A 1062 -9.89 29.61 -0.93
N LEU A 1063 -8.81 28.83 -0.84
CA LEU A 1063 -7.57 29.27 -0.23
C LEU A 1063 -6.90 30.42 -0.99
N VAL A 1064 -6.96 30.42 -2.33
CA VAL A 1064 -6.48 31.56 -3.13
C VAL A 1064 -7.33 32.79 -2.87
N ALA A 1065 -8.66 32.65 -2.84
CA ALA A 1065 -9.56 33.74 -2.47
C ALA A 1065 -9.26 34.27 -1.05
N ALA A 1066 -8.95 33.39 -0.10
CA ALA A 1066 -8.59 33.76 1.26
C ALA A 1066 -7.26 34.52 1.35
N VAL A 1067 -6.24 34.07 0.62
CA VAL A 1067 -4.96 34.78 0.50
C VAL A 1067 -5.15 36.15 -0.16
N ALA A 1068 -6.00 36.25 -1.19
CA ALA A 1068 -6.33 37.51 -1.84
C ALA A 1068 -6.98 38.52 -0.88
N VAL A 1069 -7.98 38.08 -0.11
CA VAL A 1069 -8.65 38.90 0.91
C VAL A 1069 -7.64 39.38 1.95
N ARG A 1070 -6.80 38.48 2.47
CA ARG A 1070 -5.74 38.80 3.44
C ARG A 1070 -4.78 39.87 2.89
N GLN A 1071 -4.34 39.75 1.65
CA GLN A 1071 -3.44 40.72 1.02
C GLN A 1071 -4.10 42.11 0.86
N ILE A 1072 -5.37 42.15 0.45
CA ILE A 1072 -6.13 43.41 0.37
C ILE A 1072 -6.24 44.06 1.75
N GLU A 1073 -6.56 43.29 2.80
CA GLU A 1073 -6.62 43.81 4.17
C GLU A 1073 -5.27 44.35 4.65
N GLU A 1074 -4.17 43.65 4.35
CA GLU A 1074 -2.81 44.11 4.68
C GLU A 1074 -2.42 45.40 3.95
N LEU A 1075 -2.80 45.54 2.68
CA LEU A 1075 -2.56 46.76 1.90
C LEU A 1075 -3.39 47.94 2.43
N ARG A 1076 -4.66 47.71 2.79
CA ARG A 1076 -5.51 48.70 3.46
C ARG A 1076 -4.93 49.14 4.80
N ALA A 1077 -4.47 48.19 5.61
CA ALA A 1077 -3.83 48.48 6.89
C ALA A 1077 -2.54 49.30 6.75
N LYS A 1078 -1.85 49.18 5.62
CA LYS A 1078 -0.64 49.97 5.27
C LYS A 1078 -0.97 51.31 4.60
N GLY A 1079 -2.24 51.63 4.33
CA GLY A 1079 -2.66 52.86 3.66
C GLY A 1079 -2.27 52.92 2.18
N LEU A 1080 -2.01 51.77 1.55
CA LEU A 1080 -1.59 51.70 0.14
C LEU A 1080 -2.77 51.60 -0.83
N ILE A 1081 -3.98 51.35 -0.32
CA ILE A 1081 -5.25 51.34 -1.04
C ILE A 1081 -6.33 51.96 -0.15
N ASP A 1082 -7.22 52.77 -0.74
CA ASP A 1082 -8.33 53.44 -0.03
C ASP A 1082 -9.43 52.45 0.39
N TYR A 1083 -10.21 52.85 1.41
CA TYR A 1083 -11.24 52.03 2.08
C TYR A 1083 -12.36 51.56 1.15
#